data_AF-A0A139HJ50-F1
#
_entry.id   AF-A0A139HJ50-F1
#
_cell.length_a   1.000
_cell.length_b   1.000
_cell.length_c   1.000
_cell.angle_alpha   90.00
_cell.angle_beta   90.00
_cell.angle_gamma   90.00
#
_symmetry.space_group_name_H-M   'P 1'
#
loop_
_entity.id
_entity.type
_entity.pdbx_description
1 polymer ?
#
loop_
_entity_poly.entity_id
_entity_poly.type
_entity_poly.pdbx_seq_one_letter_code
_entity_poly.pdbx_strand_id
1 'polypeptide(L)'
;MPSILTAICAALLTGSQLAFSSPVPANDGLQIQLSVQDGLLDEPIDGHVQLLFAPKGMDPLNDTDVTSSPNRFFGQNVFNFSAAGNVTLSGGSGSNTRLGVYGWPNVSLSGVEAGEYTVQAFLNRYETVKRSDGSIISVRFPCGDGTLPIDGPGSLMTSAMNVTITGGKQTIALAFSDVSEALNFNGTEIGGCSQGNYLDTPTLKYVKIRSKVLSEWWNRDSYIGATVLLPHGYENSTERYPVIYNQYHWTGGSGAYNYSNAYLNADFAKAWDEGIIPGKDGKPDQPTPKLILVTFRHETPLYDDSYGVNTANIGPYGDAINDELIPVIENMFRTIPEPYARIQDGASTGGWIAIANVIFRPDLFGACFSSFPDPLDFHRHQDIPLYTSKNAYYRDDGTARGSIREFVNGTEKILATIAQENHWELSYGTSSRSALQWDVWQAVFGVQGYNNYPLETWNKVTGEIYPEAVEYWKSMDLANYILTNWDTDRNLGEALRGRLFVYVGTWDTYYLNEGVEEFKKRVEAKGGVGWANFTILPEQIHGQTMYNALDFWTYLELVYAWIRDHAPDGKTPLSKTATVESGRGNLWDEVIQRGGRQAAVARQAAPVLQQNGTMVEASVGRWDPGVELEAQWYGDGRSLGEAFSVKQGDSPFFKLNSSGSRCRQIQLRVTGRKIGYVEETRESNVMFTGG
;
A
#
# COMPACT_ATOMS: atom_id res chain seq x y z
N MET A 1 5.02 -79.68 -14.77
CA MET A 1 3.56 -79.47 -14.60
C MET A 1 3.20 -79.76 -13.15
N PRO A 2 2.09 -79.22 -12.61
CA PRO A 2 1.28 -78.07 -13.06
C PRO A 2 1.84 -76.78 -12.38
N SER A 3 1.16 -75.68 -12.02
CA SER A 3 0.13 -74.78 -12.62
C SER A 3 0.37 -73.39 -11.97
N ILE A 4 0.28 -72.23 -12.65
CA ILE A 4 -0.94 -71.51 -13.10
C ILE A 4 -2.00 -71.35 -12.00
N LEU A 5 -2.21 -70.13 -11.49
CA LEU A 5 -3.51 -69.46 -11.67
C LEU A 5 -3.45 -67.94 -11.44
N THR A 6 -4.30 -67.25 -12.19
CA THR A 6 -4.46 -65.79 -12.28
C THR A 6 -5.63 -65.30 -11.41
N ALA A 7 -5.53 -64.12 -10.81
CA ALA A 7 -6.67 -63.37 -10.26
C ALA A 7 -6.40 -61.85 -10.39
N ILE A 8 -6.65 -61.29 -11.58
CA ILE A 8 -7.79 -60.41 -11.87
C ILE A 8 -7.69 -59.03 -11.19
N CYS A 9 -7.29 -58.03 -12.00
CA CYS A 9 -7.55 -56.62 -11.71
C CYS A 9 -9.05 -56.33 -11.87
N ALA A 10 -9.63 -55.65 -10.89
CA ALA A 10 -10.85 -54.86 -11.07
C ALA A 10 -10.51 -53.41 -10.71
N ALA A 11 -10.31 -52.57 -11.72
CA ALA A 11 -10.04 -51.15 -11.52
C ALA A 11 -11.35 -50.42 -11.18
N LEU A 12 -11.49 -49.97 -9.93
CA LEU A 12 -12.54 -49.01 -9.56
C LEU A 12 -12.05 -47.60 -9.90
N LEU A 13 -12.43 -47.15 -11.09
CA LEU A 13 -12.39 -45.74 -11.48
C LEU A 13 -13.41 -44.96 -10.63
N THR A 14 -13.00 -44.47 -9.47
CA THR A 14 -13.72 -43.39 -8.77
C THR A 14 -13.47 -42.10 -9.53
N GLY A 15 -14.30 -41.84 -10.54
CA GLY A 15 -14.29 -40.58 -11.26
C GLY A 15 -14.63 -39.44 -10.31
N SER A 16 -13.64 -38.59 -10.00
CA SER A 16 -13.83 -37.33 -9.29
C SER A 16 -14.68 -36.40 -10.15
N GLN A 17 -15.99 -36.51 -10.04
CA GLN A 17 -16.90 -35.50 -10.59
C GLN A 17 -16.62 -34.19 -9.85
N LEU A 18 -15.91 -33.28 -10.53
CA LEU A 18 -16.01 -31.86 -10.26
C LEU A 18 -17.49 -31.49 -10.38
N ALA A 19 -18.14 -31.37 -9.24
CA ALA A 19 -19.49 -30.83 -9.19
C ALA A 19 -19.39 -29.36 -9.61
N PHE A 20 -19.68 -29.11 -10.89
CA PHE A 20 -20.11 -27.79 -11.32
C PHE A 20 -21.28 -27.43 -10.42
N SER A 21 -21.07 -26.44 -9.54
CA SER A 21 -22.15 -25.88 -8.75
C SER A 21 -23.20 -25.36 -9.72
N SER A 22 -24.39 -25.97 -9.68
CA SER A 22 -25.58 -25.35 -10.27
C SER A 22 -25.64 -23.89 -9.84
N PRO A 23 -26.03 -22.94 -10.71
CA PRO A 23 -26.21 -21.57 -10.28
C PRO A 23 -27.17 -21.56 -9.10
N VAL A 24 -26.67 -21.14 -7.94
CA VAL A 24 -27.51 -20.89 -6.77
C VAL A 24 -28.57 -19.89 -7.26
N PRO A 25 -29.87 -20.21 -7.12
CA PRO A 25 -30.92 -19.31 -7.62
C PRO A 25 -30.68 -17.94 -7.00
N ALA A 26 -30.74 -16.90 -7.82
CA ALA A 26 -30.57 -15.52 -7.38
C ALA A 26 -31.62 -15.23 -6.29
N ASN A 27 -31.19 -15.30 -5.04
CA ASN A 27 -32.04 -15.00 -3.91
C ASN A 27 -32.14 -13.47 -3.90
N ASP A 28 -33.33 -12.93 -4.19
CA ASP A 28 -33.66 -11.52 -4.05
C ASP A 28 -33.55 -11.13 -2.56
N GLY A 29 -32.31 -10.93 -2.09
CA GLY A 29 -31.98 -10.92 -0.67
C GLY A 29 -32.13 -9.57 0.02
N LEU A 30 -31.26 -9.33 0.99
CA LEU A 30 -31.17 -8.05 1.69
C LEU A 30 -30.73 -6.93 0.74
N GLN A 31 -31.47 -5.83 0.76
CA GLN A 31 -31.16 -4.59 0.04
C GLN A 31 -31.10 -3.42 1.02
N ILE A 32 -30.11 -2.56 0.85
CA ILE A 32 -29.95 -1.35 1.64
C ILE A 32 -30.08 -0.15 0.71
N GLN A 33 -31.14 0.62 0.90
CA GLN A 33 -31.39 1.85 0.15
C GLN A 33 -30.84 3.03 0.94
N LEU A 34 -29.87 3.73 0.35
CA LEU A 34 -29.25 4.92 0.88
C LEU A 34 -29.76 6.14 0.13
N SER A 35 -30.39 7.05 0.86
CA SER A 35 -30.66 8.42 0.42
C SER A 35 -29.79 9.40 1.22
N VAL A 36 -29.86 10.69 0.90
CA VAL A 36 -29.27 11.77 1.69
C VAL A 36 -30.38 12.74 2.08
N GLN A 37 -30.26 13.34 3.26
CA GLN A 37 -31.20 14.34 3.75
C GLN A 37 -31.01 15.69 3.03
N ASP A 38 -32.12 16.40 2.81
CA ASP A 38 -32.13 17.73 2.18
C ASP A 38 -31.12 18.69 2.86
N GLY A 39 -30.26 19.31 2.06
CA GLY A 39 -29.27 20.30 2.51
C GLY A 39 -27.88 19.74 2.88
N LEU A 40 -27.63 18.43 2.79
CA LEU A 40 -26.29 17.86 3.00
C LEU A 40 -25.39 17.83 1.75
N LEU A 41 -25.99 17.84 0.56
CA LEU A 41 -25.27 17.87 -0.72
C LEU A 41 -25.83 18.96 -1.63
N ASP A 42 -25.01 19.96 -1.94
CA ASP A 42 -25.31 21.01 -2.92
C ASP A 42 -25.07 20.54 -4.38
N GLU A 43 -24.19 19.57 -4.57
CA GLU A 43 -23.79 19.03 -5.88
C GLU A 43 -23.67 17.49 -5.87
N PRO A 44 -23.77 16.82 -7.03
CA PRO A 44 -23.50 15.39 -7.12
C PRO A 44 -22.03 15.07 -6.81
N ILE A 45 -21.79 13.98 -6.08
CA ILE A 45 -20.45 13.53 -5.67
C ILE A 45 -20.16 12.10 -6.14
N ASP A 46 -18.88 11.82 -6.35
CA ASP A 46 -18.35 10.46 -6.39
C ASP A 46 -17.87 10.07 -4.99
N GLY A 47 -17.86 8.77 -4.68
CA GLY A 47 -17.46 8.30 -3.36
C GLY A 47 -17.37 6.79 -3.22
N HIS A 48 -17.11 6.33 -2.02
CA HIS A 48 -17.26 4.92 -1.62
C HIS A 48 -18.11 4.84 -0.37
N VAL A 49 -19.19 4.08 -0.45
CA VAL A 49 -20.03 3.76 0.70
C VAL A 49 -19.34 2.63 1.46
N GLN A 50 -19.04 2.83 2.74
CA GLN A 50 -18.87 1.73 3.69
C GLN A 50 -20.15 1.55 4.50
N LEU A 51 -20.57 0.30 4.67
CA LEU A 51 -21.77 -0.09 5.42
C LEU A 51 -21.39 -1.16 6.43
N LEU A 52 -21.61 -0.88 7.71
CA LEU A 52 -21.23 -1.74 8.82
C LEU A 52 -22.48 -2.30 9.52
N PHE A 53 -22.44 -3.59 9.82
CA PHE A 53 -23.42 -4.29 10.64
C PHE A 53 -22.72 -4.80 11.91
N ALA A 54 -22.88 -4.08 13.01
CA ALA A 54 -22.38 -4.48 14.33
C ALA A 54 -23.44 -5.27 15.11
N PRO A 55 -23.07 -6.07 16.12
CA PRO A 55 -24.03 -6.64 17.06
C PRO A 55 -24.91 -5.56 17.70
N LYS A 56 -26.22 -5.80 17.85
CA LYS A 56 -27.15 -4.79 18.39
C LYS A 56 -26.70 -4.20 19.73
N GLY A 57 -26.60 -2.88 19.76
CA GLY A 57 -26.19 -2.10 20.93
C GLY A 57 -24.70 -1.79 20.99
N MET A 58 -23.90 -2.30 20.04
CA MET A 58 -22.51 -1.93 19.84
C MET A 58 -22.42 -0.77 18.83
N ASP A 59 -21.54 0.20 19.11
CA ASP A 59 -21.15 1.23 18.15
C ASP A 59 -20.37 0.57 17.00
N PRO A 60 -20.78 0.72 15.72
CA PRO A 60 -20.09 0.12 14.59
C PRO A 60 -18.62 0.53 14.43
N LEU A 61 -18.19 1.69 14.94
CA LEU A 61 -16.80 2.13 14.86
C LEU A 61 -15.93 1.66 16.04
N ASN A 62 -16.51 1.07 17.09
CA ASN A 62 -15.78 0.71 18.31
C ASN A 62 -14.70 -0.37 18.12
N ASP A 63 -14.93 -1.31 17.20
CA ASP A 63 -13.92 -2.28 16.79
C ASP A 63 -14.07 -2.57 15.30
N THR A 64 -13.09 -2.15 14.51
CA THR A 64 -13.04 -2.38 13.06
C THR A 64 -11.93 -3.35 12.64
N ASP A 65 -11.11 -3.85 13.58
CA ASP A 65 -9.91 -4.65 13.28
C ASP A 65 -10.25 -6.03 12.70
N VAL A 66 -9.47 -6.46 11.71
CA VAL A 66 -9.67 -7.73 10.98
C VAL A 66 -9.60 -8.98 11.87
N THR A 67 -8.91 -8.90 13.02
CA THR A 67 -8.69 -10.03 13.94
C THR A 67 -9.74 -10.14 15.05
N SER A 68 -10.39 -9.04 15.43
CA SER A 68 -11.32 -8.98 16.57
C SER A 68 -12.73 -8.51 16.23
N SER A 69 -12.92 -7.71 15.18
CA SER A 69 -14.20 -7.06 14.90
C SER A 69 -15.33 -8.07 14.69
N PRO A 70 -16.45 -7.94 15.42
CA PRO A 70 -17.63 -8.78 15.22
C PRO A 70 -18.48 -8.33 14.02
N ASN A 71 -18.09 -7.24 13.35
CA ASN A 71 -18.90 -6.57 12.35
C ASN A 71 -18.92 -7.32 11.01
N ARG A 72 -19.97 -7.10 10.22
CA ARG A 72 -19.99 -7.39 8.78
C ARG A 72 -19.85 -6.07 8.02
N PHE A 73 -18.90 -5.99 7.09
CA PHE A 73 -18.54 -4.78 6.34
C PHE A 73 -18.91 -4.96 4.88
N PHE A 74 -19.42 -3.90 4.25
CA PHE A 74 -19.77 -3.89 2.83
C PHE A 74 -19.38 -2.56 2.19
N GLY A 75 -18.63 -2.64 1.10
CA GLY A 75 -18.13 -1.50 0.32
C GLY A 75 -18.78 -1.43 -1.07
N GLN A 76 -19.11 -0.22 -1.53
CA GLN A 76 -19.50 0.02 -2.93
C GLN A 76 -19.09 1.43 -3.41
N ASN A 77 -18.45 1.52 -4.57
CA ASN A 77 -18.21 2.80 -5.23
C ASN A 77 -19.53 3.40 -5.75
N VAL A 78 -19.74 4.69 -5.53
CA VAL A 78 -20.87 5.44 -6.08
C VAL A 78 -20.35 6.59 -6.95
N PHE A 79 -21.10 6.91 -8.01
CA PHE A 79 -20.72 7.92 -8.98
C PHE A 79 -21.92 8.84 -9.24
N ASN A 80 -21.69 10.15 -9.28
CA ASN A 80 -22.73 11.17 -9.47
C ASN A 80 -23.93 11.01 -8.50
N PHE A 81 -23.65 10.65 -7.24
CA PHE A 81 -24.66 10.53 -6.18
C PHE A 81 -25.10 11.93 -5.71
N SER A 82 -26.40 12.19 -5.65
CA SER A 82 -26.95 13.54 -5.46
C SER A 82 -28.18 13.52 -4.55
N ALA A 83 -28.61 14.68 -4.06
CA ALA A 83 -29.76 14.84 -3.16
C ALA A 83 -31.07 14.22 -3.65
N ALA A 84 -31.30 14.16 -4.97
CA ALA A 84 -32.49 13.55 -5.57
C ALA A 84 -32.33 12.05 -5.90
N GLY A 85 -31.18 11.45 -5.64
CA GLY A 85 -30.84 10.08 -5.97
C GLY A 85 -30.84 9.14 -4.77
N ASN A 86 -31.20 7.88 -5.01
CA ASN A 86 -30.98 6.79 -4.06
C ASN A 86 -29.93 5.84 -4.62
N VAL A 87 -29.03 5.35 -3.76
CA VAL A 87 -28.14 4.22 -4.04
C VAL A 87 -28.75 2.97 -3.43
N THR A 88 -28.64 1.82 -4.11
CA THR A 88 -29.08 0.52 -3.57
C THR A 88 -27.91 -0.45 -3.51
N LEU A 89 -27.44 -0.75 -2.31
CA LEU A 89 -26.47 -1.82 -2.07
C LEU A 89 -27.27 -3.14 -2.00
N SER A 90 -26.87 -4.13 -2.79
CA SER A 90 -27.48 -5.47 -2.80
C SER A 90 -26.56 -6.50 -3.43
N GLY A 91 -26.69 -7.76 -3.02
CA GLY A 91 -25.86 -8.84 -3.55
C GLY A 91 -24.36 -8.60 -3.30
N GLY A 92 -23.54 -8.91 -4.29
CA GLY A 92 -22.08 -8.93 -4.22
C GLY A 92 -21.53 -10.30 -4.64
N SER A 93 -20.43 -10.31 -5.41
CA SER A 93 -19.92 -11.51 -6.09
C SER A 93 -18.40 -11.60 -6.22
N GLY A 94 -17.65 -10.52 -5.92
CA GLY A 94 -16.22 -10.41 -6.23
C GLY A 94 -15.87 -10.20 -7.71
N SER A 95 -16.74 -10.59 -8.65
CA SER A 95 -16.47 -10.47 -10.10
C SER A 95 -16.59 -9.05 -10.67
N ASN A 96 -17.20 -8.11 -9.95
CA ASN A 96 -17.29 -6.70 -10.35
C ASN A 96 -17.22 -5.77 -9.12
N THR A 97 -16.03 -5.61 -8.53
CA THR A 97 -15.81 -4.66 -7.42
C THR A 97 -15.80 -3.19 -7.87
N ARG A 98 -15.74 -2.91 -9.17
CA ARG A 98 -15.75 -1.54 -9.69
C ARG A 98 -17.09 -0.85 -9.41
N LEU A 99 -18.21 -1.57 -9.61
CA LEU A 99 -19.57 -1.03 -9.47
C LEU A 99 -20.45 -1.83 -8.51
N GLY A 100 -20.13 -3.09 -8.23
CA GLY A 100 -20.89 -3.96 -7.33
C GLY A 100 -20.42 -3.85 -5.89
N VAL A 101 -21.25 -4.38 -4.97
CA VAL A 101 -20.89 -4.55 -3.56
C VAL A 101 -19.78 -5.60 -3.42
N TYR A 102 -18.81 -5.32 -2.57
CA TYR A 102 -17.93 -6.34 -1.97
C TYR A 102 -18.10 -6.30 -0.45
N GLY A 103 -17.96 -7.44 0.23
CA GLY A 103 -18.08 -7.48 1.68
C GLY A 103 -17.17 -8.49 2.36
N TRP A 104 -17.04 -8.33 3.67
CA TRP A 104 -16.26 -9.17 4.56
C TRP A 104 -17.01 -9.37 5.89
N PRO A 105 -16.98 -10.57 6.49
CA PRO A 105 -16.47 -11.84 5.96
C PRO A 105 -17.35 -12.42 4.82
N ASN A 106 -18.54 -11.88 4.56
CA ASN A 106 -19.40 -12.32 3.46
C ASN A 106 -19.22 -11.42 2.23
N VAL A 107 -18.80 -11.97 1.09
CA VAL A 107 -18.68 -11.25 -0.20
C VAL A 107 -19.99 -10.60 -0.67
N SER A 108 -21.14 -11.08 -0.17
CA SER A 108 -22.48 -10.69 -0.60
C SER A 108 -23.37 -10.27 0.58
N LEU A 109 -24.14 -9.19 0.43
CA LEU A 109 -25.16 -8.76 1.39
C LEU A 109 -26.23 -9.83 1.62
N SER A 110 -26.51 -10.66 0.62
CA SER A 110 -27.40 -11.82 0.74
C SER A 110 -26.85 -12.92 1.68
N GLY A 111 -25.59 -12.80 2.12
CA GLY A 111 -24.96 -13.66 3.11
C GLY A 111 -25.00 -13.14 4.55
N VAL A 112 -25.60 -11.97 4.80
CA VAL A 112 -25.82 -11.48 6.17
C VAL A 112 -26.85 -12.39 6.86
N GLU A 113 -26.47 -12.93 8.02
CA GLU A 113 -27.28 -13.85 8.80
C GLU A 113 -28.52 -13.17 9.41
N ALA A 114 -29.58 -13.93 9.66
CA ALA A 114 -30.74 -13.40 10.37
C ALA A 114 -30.38 -13.11 11.83
N GLY A 115 -30.74 -11.94 12.33
CA GLY A 115 -30.29 -11.48 13.65
C GLY A 115 -30.63 -10.03 13.96
N GLU A 116 -30.09 -9.54 15.07
CA GLU A 116 -30.30 -8.18 15.58
C GLU A 116 -28.98 -7.40 15.49
N TYR A 117 -28.97 -6.31 14.72
CA TYR A 117 -27.76 -5.55 14.41
C TYR A 117 -27.94 -4.05 14.70
N THR A 118 -26.83 -3.36 14.97
CA THR A 118 -26.71 -1.92 14.83
C THR A 118 -26.04 -1.64 13.49
N VAL A 119 -26.69 -0.88 12.63
CA VAL A 119 -26.26 -0.63 11.25
C VAL A 119 -26.03 0.85 11.03
N GLN A 120 -24.91 1.18 10.38
CA GLN A 120 -24.54 2.54 10.01
C GLN A 120 -23.82 2.53 8.66
N ALA A 121 -24.03 3.57 7.87
CA ALA A 121 -23.31 3.78 6.62
C ALA A 121 -22.54 5.09 6.64
N PHE A 122 -21.38 5.06 5.99
CA PHE A 122 -20.48 6.18 5.76
C PHE A 122 -20.26 6.33 4.25
N LEU A 123 -20.05 7.54 3.76
CA LEU A 123 -19.70 7.83 2.38
C LEU A 123 -18.46 8.71 2.34
N ASN A 124 -17.30 8.08 2.12
CA ASN A 124 -16.07 8.80 1.84
C ASN A 124 -16.20 9.51 0.49
N ARG A 125 -16.15 10.84 0.50
CA ARG A 125 -16.20 11.67 -0.70
C ARG A 125 -14.90 11.55 -1.49
N TYR A 126 -15.02 11.51 -2.82
CA TYR A 126 -13.87 11.51 -3.71
C TYR A 126 -13.81 12.74 -4.60
N GLU A 127 -12.59 13.24 -4.81
CA GLU A 127 -12.27 14.28 -5.77
C GLU A 127 -11.65 13.62 -7.01
N THR A 128 -12.15 13.97 -8.20
CA THR A 128 -11.51 13.57 -9.46
C THR A 128 -10.35 14.50 -9.78
N VAL A 129 -9.13 13.95 -9.83
CA VAL A 129 -7.89 14.68 -10.09
C VAL A 129 -7.23 14.18 -11.37
N LYS A 130 -6.74 15.13 -12.18
CA LYS A 130 -5.87 14.86 -13.33
C LYS A 130 -4.43 15.18 -12.95
N ARG A 131 -3.57 14.16 -12.89
CA ARG A 131 -2.15 14.30 -12.58
C ARG A 131 -1.35 14.85 -13.77
N SER A 132 -0.14 15.34 -13.50
CA SER A 132 0.73 15.92 -14.54
C SER A 132 1.14 14.94 -15.64
N ASP A 133 1.19 13.63 -15.38
CA ASP A 133 1.44 12.60 -16.40
C ASP A 133 0.23 12.32 -17.32
N GLY A 134 -0.92 12.94 -17.03
CA GLY A 134 -2.16 12.81 -17.77
C GLY A 134 -3.10 11.70 -17.27
N SER A 135 -2.72 10.94 -16.24
CA SER A 135 -3.64 10.02 -15.55
C SER A 135 -4.78 10.77 -14.86
N ILE A 136 -5.97 10.18 -14.84
CA ILE A 136 -7.17 10.71 -14.17
C ILE A 136 -7.67 9.65 -13.20
N ILE A 137 -7.77 10.02 -11.93
CA ILE A 137 -8.25 9.15 -10.85
C ILE A 137 -9.22 9.89 -9.93
N SER A 138 -9.96 9.14 -9.12
CA SER A 138 -10.89 9.64 -8.11
C SER A 138 -10.44 9.10 -6.75
N VAL A 139 -10.16 9.97 -5.78
CA VAL A 139 -9.59 9.61 -4.46
C VAL A 139 -10.04 10.60 -3.38
N ARG A 140 -9.97 10.20 -2.11
CA ARG A 140 -10.21 11.07 -0.95
C ARG A 140 -8.87 11.74 -0.60
N PHE A 141 -8.79 13.07 -0.65
CA PHE A 141 -7.62 13.77 -0.11
C PHE A 141 -7.76 13.92 1.41
N PRO A 142 -6.70 13.65 2.20
CA PRO A 142 -6.76 13.77 3.64
C PRO A 142 -6.66 15.23 4.11
N CYS A 143 -7.04 15.44 5.37
CA CYS A 143 -7.34 16.73 6.00
C CYS A 143 -6.64 16.82 7.38
N GLY A 144 -5.43 16.28 7.49
CA GLY A 144 -4.67 16.17 8.74
C GLY A 144 -5.09 15.01 9.64
N ASP A 145 -5.80 14.03 9.06
CA ASP A 145 -6.40 12.88 9.74
C ASP A 145 -5.62 11.58 9.62
N GLY A 146 -4.55 11.54 8.81
CA GLY A 146 -3.86 10.28 8.50
C GLY A 146 -4.67 9.40 7.56
N THR A 147 -5.44 10.02 6.66
CA THR A 147 -6.23 9.31 5.64
C THR A 147 -7.14 8.24 6.24
N LEU A 148 -7.92 8.59 7.27
CA LEU A 148 -8.82 7.65 7.94
C LEU A 148 -9.72 6.92 6.91
N PRO A 149 -9.77 5.58 6.95
CA PRO A 149 -10.37 4.79 5.88
C PRO A 149 -11.90 4.68 6.02
N ILE A 150 -12.45 4.93 7.21
CA ILE A 150 -13.89 5.15 7.50
C ILE A 150 -14.00 6.45 8.30
N ASP A 151 -15.12 7.17 8.15
CA ASP A 151 -15.51 8.36 8.94
C ASP A 151 -14.48 9.51 8.95
N GLY A 152 -13.61 9.56 7.94
CA GLY A 152 -12.65 10.65 7.80
C GLY A 152 -13.35 12.00 7.54
N PRO A 153 -12.78 13.13 8.00
CA PRO A 153 -13.40 14.46 7.92
C PRO A 153 -14.09 14.78 6.60
N GLY A 154 -15.34 15.25 6.67
CA GLY A 154 -16.16 15.63 5.51
C GLY A 154 -16.90 14.48 4.81
N SER A 155 -16.81 13.24 5.31
CA SER A 155 -17.60 12.10 4.82
C SER A 155 -19.05 12.22 5.27
N LEU A 156 -20.01 11.71 4.48
CA LEU A 156 -21.41 11.68 4.95
C LEU A 156 -21.62 10.47 5.87
N MET A 157 -22.44 10.62 6.92
CA MET A 157 -22.79 9.51 7.81
C MET A 157 -24.30 9.41 8.05
N THR A 158 -24.78 8.19 8.22
CA THR A 158 -26.13 7.93 8.74
C THR A 158 -26.10 7.91 10.27
N SER A 159 -27.23 8.17 10.91
CA SER A 159 -27.41 7.74 12.30
C SER A 159 -27.24 6.22 12.41
N ALA A 160 -26.64 5.73 13.50
CA ALA A 160 -26.60 4.30 13.80
C ALA A 160 -28.01 3.79 14.17
N MET A 161 -28.49 2.75 13.49
CA MET A 161 -29.86 2.24 13.62
C MET A 161 -29.90 0.77 14.02
N ASN A 162 -30.69 0.44 15.05
CA ASN A 162 -30.97 -0.96 15.39
C ASN A 162 -31.98 -1.56 14.42
N VAL A 163 -31.64 -2.69 13.80
CA VAL A 163 -32.46 -3.39 12.80
C VAL A 163 -32.48 -4.90 13.03
N THR A 164 -33.61 -5.52 12.72
CA THR A 164 -33.76 -6.98 12.63
C THR A 164 -33.53 -7.42 11.19
N ILE A 165 -32.52 -8.25 10.94
CA ILE A 165 -32.32 -8.91 9.64
C ILE A 165 -33.09 -10.22 9.64
N THR A 166 -33.92 -10.42 8.61
CA THR A 166 -34.84 -11.57 8.51
C THR A 166 -34.24 -12.80 7.83
N GLY A 167 -33.08 -12.66 7.19
CA GLY A 167 -32.47 -13.71 6.35
C GLY A 167 -33.21 -13.99 5.03
N GLY A 168 -34.16 -13.13 4.65
CA GLY A 168 -34.92 -13.22 3.40
C GLY A 168 -34.94 -11.91 2.62
N LYS A 169 -35.90 -11.78 1.69
CA LYS A 169 -36.11 -10.55 0.91
C LYS A 169 -36.53 -9.42 1.84
N GLN A 170 -35.66 -8.44 2.00
CA GLN A 170 -35.84 -7.31 2.91
C GLN A 170 -35.18 -6.07 2.35
N THR A 171 -35.83 -4.92 2.49
CA THR A 171 -35.24 -3.62 2.18
C THR A 171 -35.16 -2.80 3.45
N ILE A 172 -33.98 -2.26 3.75
CA ILE A 172 -33.76 -1.29 4.84
C ILE A 172 -33.42 0.05 4.19
N ALA A 173 -34.10 1.10 4.60
CA ALA A 173 -33.81 2.45 4.18
C ALA A 173 -32.97 3.14 5.26
N LEU A 174 -31.87 3.76 4.84
CA LEU A 174 -31.01 4.60 5.66
C LEU A 174 -30.84 5.94 4.94
N ALA A 175 -30.74 7.03 5.69
CA ALA A 175 -30.48 8.35 5.15
C ALA A 175 -29.18 8.90 5.73
N PHE A 176 -28.28 9.37 4.88
CA PHE A 176 -27.17 10.22 5.31
C PHE A 176 -27.77 11.50 5.90
N SER A 177 -27.53 11.72 7.19
CA SER A 177 -28.19 12.76 8.01
C SER A 177 -27.21 13.72 8.66
N ASP A 178 -25.92 13.38 8.65
CA ASP A 178 -24.84 14.20 9.22
C ASP A 178 -23.53 14.05 8.42
N VAL A 179 -22.50 14.80 8.79
CA VAL A 179 -21.17 14.82 8.14
C VAL A 179 -20.07 14.70 9.19
N SER A 180 -19.10 13.81 8.98
CA SER A 180 -17.96 13.58 9.88
C SER A 180 -17.22 14.89 10.16
N GLU A 181 -17.01 15.22 11.44
CA GLU A 181 -16.52 16.53 11.87
C GLU A 181 -15.14 16.88 11.27
N ALA A 182 -14.93 18.16 10.99
CA ALA A 182 -13.62 18.67 10.61
C ALA A 182 -12.70 18.70 11.85
N LEU A 183 -11.45 18.25 11.69
CA LEU A 183 -10.46 18.32 12.76
C LEU A 183 -10.22 19.78 13.17
N ASN A 184 -10.34 20.06 14.46
CA ASN A 184 -10.17 21.40 15.00
C ASN A 184 -8.69 21.71 15.23
N PHE A 185 -8.17 22.62 14.42
CA PHE A 185 -6.78 23.05 14.43
C PHE A 185 -6.64 24.44 15.06
N ASN A 186 -5.72 24.58 16.01
CA ASN A 186 -5.42 25.84 16.71
C ASN A 186 -4.14 26.55 16.22
N GLY A 187 -3.41 25.95 15.29
CA GLY A 187 -2.25 26.54 14.65
C GLY A 187 -2.58 27.50 13.52
N THR A 188 -1.56 28.17 13.01
CA THR A 188 -1.65 29.15 11.91
C THR A 188 -0.72 28.80 10.73
N GLU A 189 -0.35 27.51 10.61
CA GLU A 189 0.41 26.99 9.48
C GLU A 189 -0.31 27.23 8.14
N ILE A 190 0.44 27.31 7.04
CA ILE A 190 -0.11 27.68 5.74
C ILE A 190 -0.93 26.57 5.07
N GLY A 191 -1.89 26.98 4.25
CA GLY A 191 -2.71 26.07 3.44
C GLY A 191 -4.00 25.62 4.13
N GLY A 192 -4.67 24.65 3.51
CA GLY A 192 -5.85 24.00 4.08
C GLY A 192 -5.48 22.98 5.17
N CYS A 193 -6.46 22.19 5.60
CA CYS A 193 -6.31 21.20 6.67
C CYS A 193 -5.33 20.05 6.38
N SER A 194 -5.00 19.76 5.11
CA SER A 194 -4.04 18.71 4.73
C SER A 194 -2.73 18.81 5.51
N GLN A 195 -2.22 17.71 6.06
CA GLN A 195 -1.08 17.65 6.99
C GLN A 195 -1.31 18.31 8.37
N GLY A 196 -2.52 18.76 8.69
CA GLY A 196 -2.85 19.49 9.92
C GLY A 196 -2.29 20.92 9.98
N ASN A 197 -2.74 21.69 10.97
CA ASN A 197 -2.28 23.05 11.30
C ASN A 197 -2.11 23.17 12.84
N TYR A 198 -0.96 22.79 13.38
CA TYR A 198 -0.76 22.70 14.84
C TYR A 198 -0.09 23.97 15.43
N LEU A 199 -0.32 24.21 16.72
CA LEU A 199 0.22 25.37 17.44
C LEU A 199 1.58 25.06 18.08
N ASP A 200 2.61 25.79 17.67
CA ASP A 200 3.96 25.77 18.26
C ASP A 200 3.95 25.88 19.81
N THR A 201 4.83 25.10 20.44
CA THR A 201 5.22 25.26 21.85
C THR A 201 6.67 25.77 21.92
N PRO A 202 7.25 26.06 23.10
CA PRO A 202 8.67 26.39 23.21
C PRO A 202 9.58 25.28 22.66
N THR A 203 9.30 24.01 22.97
CA THR A 203 10.14 22.85 22.62
C THR A 203 9.76 22.21 21.29
N LEU A 204 8.46 22.17 20.94
CA LEU A 204 7.94 21.48 19.75
C LEU A 204 7.44 22.50 18.72
N LYS A 205 7.95 22.41 17.51
CA LYS A 205 7.66 23.32 16.39
C LYS A 205 7.01 22.59 15.23
N TYR A 206 6.18 23.29 14.48
CA TYR A 206 5.52 22.75 13.30
C TYR A 206 5.95 23.52 12.06
N VAL A 207 6.47 22.79 11.08
CA VAL A 207 6.84 23.31 9.76
C VAL A 207 5.86 22.74 8.75
N LYS A 208 5.33 23.59 7.87
CA LYS A 208 4.51 23.18 6.73
C LYS A 208 4.82 24.06 5.54
N ILE A 209 5.04 23.44 4.39
CA ILE A 209 5.31 24.12 3.14
C ILE A 209 4.33 23.67 2.06
N ARG A 210 4.01 24.57 1.12
CA ARG A 210 3.41 24.19 -0.15
C ARG A 210 4.51 23.57 -1.01
N SER A 211 4.46 22.27 -1.22
CA SER A 211 5.42 21.59 -2.10
C SER A 211 5.19 22.02 -3.54
N LYS A 212 6.25 22.34 -4.29
CA LYS A 212 6.12 22.66 -5.71
C LYS A 212 5.91 21.38 -6.50
N VAL A 213 6.78 20.38 -6.33
CA VAL A 213 6.74 19.13 -7.10
C VAL A 213 5.45 18.34 -6.89
N LEU A 214 4.91 18.30 -5.65
CA LEU A 214 3.62 17.66 -5.38
C LEU A 214 2.44 18.46 -5.92
N SER A 215 2.50 19.80 -5.86
CA SER A 215 1.43 20.63 -6.41
C SER A 215 1.34 20.55 -7.94
N GLU A 216 2.49 20.41 -8.61
CA GLU A 216 2.57 20.12 -10.04
C GLU A 216 2.06 18.71 -10.35
N TRP A 217 2.51 17.69 -9.61
CA TRP A 217 2.06 16.29 -9.79
C TRP A 217 0.55 16.12 -9.65
N TRP A 218 -0.04 16.62 -8.56
CA TRP A 218 -1.47 16.51 -8.28
C TRP A 218 -2.32 17.58 -8.97
N ASN A 219 -1.72 18.56 -9.65
CA ASN A 219 -2.41 19.69 -10.29
C ASN A 219 -3.38 20.43 -9.34
N ARG A 220 -2.99 20.56 -8.07
CA ARG A 220 -3.70 21.25 -6.98
C ARG A 220 -2.67 21.72 -5.95
N ASP A 221 -3.00 22.69 -5.12
CA ASP A 221 -2.17 23.02 -3.96
C ASP A 221 -2.01 21.79 -3.03
N SER A 222 -0.76 21.38 -2.86
CA SER A 222 -0.36 20.21 -2.07
C SER A 222 0.72 20.59 -1.06
N TYR A 223 0.63 20.05 0.15
CA TYR A 223 1.45 20.44 1.29
C TYR A 223 2.13 19.23 1.92
N ILE A 224 3.32 19.46 2.46
CA ILE A 224 4.04 18.54 3.36
C ILE A 224 4.50 19.33 4.58
N GLY A 225 4.70 18.63 5.69
CA GLY A 225 5.18 19.25 6.91
C GLY A 225 6.10 18.36 7.73
N ALA A 226 6.49 18.87 8.88
CA ALA A 226 7.20 18.15 9.91
C ALA A 226 6.79 18.67 11.30
N THR A 227 6.98 17.84 12.32
CA THR A 227 7.13 18.25 13.70
C THR A 227 8.63 18.26 14.02
N VAL A 228 9.11 19.29 14.71
CA VAL A 228 10.53 19.50 15.03
C VAL A 228 10.66 19.70 16.54
N LEU A 229 11.24 18.72 17.20
CA LEU A 229 11.48 18.73 18.64
C LEU A 229 12.90 19.24 18.92
N LEU A 230 12.97 20.37 19.63
CA LEU A 230 14.21 21.08 19.97
C LEU A 230 14.80 20.53 21.27
N PRO A 231 16.13 20.45 21.42
CA PRO A 231 16.75 20.00 22.66
C PRO A 231 16.62 21.05 23.78
N HIS A 232 16.71 20.59 25.03
CA HIS A 232 16.75 21.49 26.18
C HIS A 232 17.80 22.60 26.02
N GLY A 233 17.43 23.84 26.35
CA GLY A 233 18.31 25.00 26.29
C GLY A 233 18.60 25.54 24.89
N TYR A 234 17.96 25.02 23.83
CA TYR A 234 18.16 25.44 22.45
C TYR A 234 18.17 26.97 22.25
N GLU A 235 17.18 27.69 22.78
CA GLU A 235 17.05 29.15 22.66
C GLU A 235 18.22 29.95 23.26
N ASN A 236 18.93 29.37 24.24
CA ASN A 236 20.08 29.99 24.90
C ASN A 236 21.43 29.56 24.27
N SER A 237 21.40 28.83 23.15
CA SER A 237 22.57 28.23 22.51
C SER A 237 22.73 28.67 21.04
N THR A 238 23.97 28.90 20.65
CA THR A 238 24.38 29.14 19.25
C THR A 238 24.97 27.90 18.57
N GLU A 239 25.02 26.76 19.27
CA GLU A 239 25.50 25.49 18.72
C GLU A 239 24.64 25.01 17.55
N ARG A 240 25.23 24.18 16.68
CA ARG A 240 24.50 23.42 15.68
C ARG A 240 24.31 21.97 16.14
N TYR A 241 23.17 21.40 15.81
CA TYR A 241 22.69 20.12 16.29
C TYR A 241 22.59 19.11 15.15
N PRO A 242 23.04 17.87 15.31
CA PRO A 242 22.65 16.79 14.42
C PRO A 242 21.15 16.48 14.56
N VAL A 243 20.60 15.79 13.56
CA VAL A 243 19.17 15.51 13.41
C VAL A 243 18.92 14.02 13.30
N ILE A 244 17.94 13.52 14.06
CA ILE A 244 17.32 12.21 13.79
C ILE A 244 15.97 12.48 13.12
N TYR A 245 15.82 11.97 11.90
CA TYR A 245 14.57 11.93 11.15
C TYR A 245 13.83 10.64 11.52
N ASN A 246 12.85 10.78 12.40
CA ASN A 246 12.05 9.70 12.96
C ASN A 246 10.83 9.42 12.09
N GLN A 247 10.85 8.28 11.42
CA GLN A 247 9.85 7.80 10.48
C GLN A 247 8.83 6.91 11.19
N TYR A 248 7.55 7.19 10.97
CA TYR A 248 6.43 6.44 11.54
C TYR A 248 5.16 6.66 10.71
N HIS A 249 4.11 5.93 11.07
CA HIS A 249 2.72 6.23 10.69
C HIS A 249 2.29 7.64 11.13
N TRP A 250 1.11 8.09 10.70
CA TRP A 250 0.57 9.41 11.01
C TRP A 250 0.52 9.70 12.52
N THR A 251 1.39 10.59 13.00
CA THR A 251 1.48 11.00 14.40
C THR A 251 0.64 12.23 14.76
N GLY A 252 0.01 12.86 13.75
CA GLY A 252 -0.72 14.11 13.88
C GLY A 252 0.15 15.24 14.46
N GLY A 253 -0.25 15.76 15.61
CA GLY A 253 0.49 16.80 16.34
C GLY A 253 1.64 16.28 17.21
N SER A 254 1.85 14.96 17.31
CA SER A 254 2.88 14.42 18.21
C SER A 254 4.29 14.60 17.64
N GLY A 255 5.26 14.83 18.51
CA GLY A 255 6.67 14.76 18.17
C GLY A 255 7.18 13.32 18.08
N ALA A 256 8.43 13.16 17.62
CA ALA A 256 9.14 11.88 17.59
C ALA A 256 8.98 11.07 18.89
N TYR A 257 8.87 9.75 18.77
CA TYR A 257 8.66 8.83 19.90
C TYR A 257 7.46 9.17 20.81
N ASN A 258 6.38 9.70 20.22
CA ASN A 258 5.18 10.16 20.91
C ASN A 258 5.42 11.32 21.91
N TYR A 259 6.42 12.18 21.68
CA TYR A 259 6.59 13.40 22.46
C TYR A 259 5.31 14.25 22.43
N SER A 260 4.97 14.85 23.59
CA SER A 260 3.71 15.57 23.89
C SER A 260 2.43 14.72 23.95
N ASN A 261 2.47 13.42 23.62
CA ASN A 261 1.36 12.52 23.92
C ASN A 261 1.43 12.06 25.39
N ALA A 262 0.69 12.75 26.25
CA ALA A 262 0.69 12.56 27.70
C ALA A 262 0.27 11.14 28.16
N TYR A 263 -0.42 10.37 27.32
CA TYR A 263 -0.85 9.00 27.63
C TYR A 263 0.19 7.95 27.24
N LEU A 264 1.08 8.25 26.29
CA LEU A 264 2.02 7.26 25.73
C LEU A 264 3.46 7.42 26.23
N ASN A 265 3.96 8.64 26.44
CA ASN A 265 5.38 8.83 26.75
C ASN A 265 5.72 10.07 27.63
N ALA A 266 4.98 10.24 28.73
CA ALA A 266 5.14 11.37 29.64
C ALA A 266 6.55 11.47 30.29
N ASP A 267 7.16 10.34 30.65
CA ASP A 267 8.49 10.31 31.28
C ASP A 267 9.60 10.80 30.32
N PHE A 268 9.52 10.43 29.03
CA PHE A 268 10.41 10.96 28.00
C PHE A 268 10.24 12.47 27.83
N ALA A 269 9.00 12.93 27.64
CA ALA A 269 8.71 14.34 27.43
C ALA A 269 9.24 15.19 28.59
N LYS A 270 8.99 14.77 29.84
CA LYS A 270 9.50 15.42 31.04
C LYS A 270 11.03 15.48 31.07
N ALA A 271 11.71 14.35 30.89
CA ALA A 271 13.17 14.29 30.94
C ALA A 271 13.81 15.13 29.81
N TRP A 272 13.21 15.13 28.62
CA TRP A 272 13.61 15.97 27.49
C TRP A 272 13.46 17.47 27.79
N ASP A 273 12.30 17.88 28.33
CA ASP A 273 12.02 19.29 28.66
C ASP A 273 12.86 19.80 29.84
N GLU A 274 13.10 18.97 30.87
CA GLU A 274 13.98 19.30 32.00
C GLU A 274 15.47 19.25 31.63
N GLY A 275 15.83 18.62 30.51
CA GLY A 275 17.21 18.43 30.06
C GLY A 275 17.99 17.38 30.86
N ILE A 276 17.29 16.57 31.66
CA ILE A 276 17.86 15.64 32.63
C ILE A 276 17.22 14.26 32.47
N ILE A 277 18.05 13.27 32.18
CA ILE A 277 17.73 11.84 32.24
C ILE A 277 17.93 11.37 33.69
N PRO A 278 16.87 10.95 34.41
CA PRO A 278 16.99 10.50 35.79
C PRO A 278 17.85 9.24 35.92
N GLY A 279 18.76 9.24 36.89
CA GLY A 279 19.60 8.10 37.21
C GLY A 279 18.79 6.88 37.70
N LYS A 280 19.15 5.69 37.21
CA LYS A 280 18.62 4.39 37.69
C LYS A 280 19.72 3.59 38.38
N ASP A 281 19.32 2.75 39.34
CA ASP A 281 20.19 1.80 40.05
C ASP A 281 21.44 2.43 40.70
N GLY A 282 21.28 3.64 41.24
CA GLY A 282 22.36 4.39 41.91
C GLY A 282 23.35 5.08 40.96
N LYS A 283 23.12 5.05 39.64
CA LYS A 283 23.83 5.92 38.69
C LYS A 283 23.41 7.39 38.90
N PRO A 284 24.29 8.36 38.64
CA PRO A 284 23.92 9.77 38.65
C PRO A 284 22.99 10.11 37.48
N ASP A 285 22.25 11.20 37.64
CA ASP A 285 21.50 11.85 36.55
C ASP A 285 22.45 12.27 35.42
N GLN A 286 21.94 12.27 34.19
CA GLN A 286 22.72 12.59 32.99
C GLN A 286 22.02 13.67 32.16
N PRO A 287 22.74 14.55 31.45
CA PRO A 287 22.10 15.50 30.55
C PRO A 287 21.47 14.77 29.36
N THR A 288 20.38 15.29 28.83
CA THR A 288 19.81 14.79 27.57
C THR A 288 20.75 15.04 26.39
N PRO A 289 20.73 14.19 25.34
CA PRO A 289 21.60 14.36 24.19
C PRO A 289 21.21 15.63 23.40
N LYS A 290 22.23 16.33 22.88
CA LYS A 290 22.06 17.55 22.08
C LYS A 290 21.70 17.19 20.64
N LEU A 291 20.46 16.78 20.42
CA LEU A 291 19.89 16.37 19.13
C LEU A 291 18.65 17.22 18.81
N ILE A 292 18.36 17.43 17.52
CA ILE A 292 17.02 17.78 17.07
C ILE A 292 16.34 16.49 16.58
N LEU A 293 15.08 16.28 16.94
CA LEU A 293 14.29 15.15 16.43
C LEU A 293 13.21 15.68 15.48
N VAL A 294 13.05 15.06 14.32
CA VAL A 294 12.12 15.50 13.26
C VAL A 294 11.23 14.33 12.86
N THR A 295 9.91 14.50 12.89
CA THR A 295 8.96 13.54 12.30
C THR A 295 8.23 14.21 11.14
N PHE A 296 8.21 13.57 9.98
CA PHE A 296 7.54 14.13 8.81
C PHE A 296 6.03 13.94 8.88
N ARG A 297 5.30 14.91 8.33
CA ARG A 297 3.86 14.86 8.06
C ARG A 297 3.69 14.79 6.55
N HIS A 298 3.37 13.61 6.05
CA HIS A 298 3.21 13.33 4.62
C HIS A 298 2.10 12.31 4.33
N GLU A 299 0.91 12.50 4.91
CA GLU A 299 -0.31 11.74 4.55
C GLU A 299 -0.63 11.89 3.05
N THR A 300 -1.28 10.87 2.46
CA THR A 300 -1.56 10.81 1.02
C THR A 300 -2.98 10.31 0.73
N PRO A 301 -3.55 10.57 -0.48
CA PRO A 301 -4.87 10.04 -0.84
C PRO A 301 -5.00 8.51 -0.94
N LEU A 302 -3.91 7.76 -0.70
CA LEU A 302 -3.86 6.31 -0.79
C LEU A 302 -3.42 5.63 0.52
N TYR A 303 -2.91 6.37 1.51
CA TYR A 303 -2.45 5.84 2.80
C TYR A 303 -2.19 6.95 3.84
N ASP A 304 -2.01 6.58 5.12
CA ASP A 304 -1.74 7.53 6.21
C ASP A 304 -0.37 8.21 6.09
N ASP A 305 0.54 7.61 5.32
CA ASP A 305 1.84 8.17 4.95
C ASP A 305 2.15 8.02 3.43
N SER A 306 3.38 8.34 2.99
CA SER A 306 3.82 8.41 1.57
C SER A 306 4.96 7.45 1.21
N TYR A 307 5.43 6.67 2.18
CA TYR A 307 6.66 5.91 2.24
C TYR A 307 7.95 6.76 2.09
N GLY A 308 7.84 8.09 2.11
CA GLY A 308 8.97 9.01 2.07
C GLY A 308 9.83 8.91 0.80
N VAL A 309 9.27 8.38 -0.30
CA VAL A 309 9.98 8.09 -1.55
C VAL A 309 9.15 8.51 -2.77
N ASN A 310 9.79 8.59 -3.93
CA ASN A 310 9.13 8.86 -5.20
C ASN A 310 8.48 7.58 -5.75
N THR A 311 7.17 7.60 -6.00
CA THR A 311 6.43 6.45 -6.56
C THR A 311 5.51 6.88 -7.70
N ALA A 312 5.32 6.01 -8.71
CA ALA A 312 4.50 6.35 -9.87
C ALA A 312 3.00 6.51 -9.56
N ASN A 313 2.55 5.98 -8.41
CA ASN A 313 1.15 6.07 -7.98
C ASN A 313 0.90 7.16 -6.93
N ILE A 314 1.86 7.54 -6.11
CA ILE A 314 1.69 8.54 -5.04
C ILE A 314 2.24 9.90 -5.47
N GLY A 315 3.39 9.92 -6.15
CA GLY A 315 4.05 11.13 -6.64
C GLY A 315 5.49 11.29 -6.14
N PRO A 316 6.12 12.45 -6.41
CA PRO A 316 7.50 12.76 -6.03
C PRO A 316 7.65 13.17 -4.55
N TYR A 317 7.16 12.36 -3.61
CA TYR A 317 7.25 12.67 -2.16
C TYR A 317 8.69 12.60 -1.63
N GLY A 318 9.52 11.71 -2.18
CA GLY A 318 10.95 11.64 -1.86
C GLY A 318 11.69 12.93 -2.22
N ASP A 319 11.42 13.50 -3.39
CA ASP A 319 12.00 14.79 -3.80
C ASP A 319 11.42 15.94 -2.97
N ALA A 320 10.11 15.94 -2.69
CA ALA A 320 9.47 16.98 -1.88
C ALA A 320 10.04 17.02 -0.45
N ILE A 321 10.21 15.87 0.20
CA ILE A 321 10.77 15.79 1.55
C ILE A 321 12.26 16.17 1.54
N ASN A 322 13.04 15.55 0.66
CA ASN A 322 14.50 15.67 0.71
C ASN A 322 15.05 16.98 0.12
N ASP A 323 14.42 17.50 -0.94
CA ASP A 323 14.94 18.64 -1.69
C ASP A 323 14.12 19.94 -1.49
N GLU A 324 12.90 19.87 -0.93
CA GLU A 324 12.11 21.07 -0.56
C GLU A 324 11.99 21.27 0.97
N LEU A 325 11.57 20.24 1.72
CA LEU A 325 11.26 20.38 3.16
C LEU A 325 12.50 20.36 4.06
N ILE A 326 13.43 19.41 3.88
CA ILE A 326 14.66 19.36 4.68
C ILE A 326 15.42 20.69 4.59
N PRO A 327 15.71 21.28 3.42
CA PRO A 327 16.39 22.58 3.34
C PRO A 327 15.68 23.73 4.09
N VAL A 328 14.35 23.72 4.18
CA VAL A 328 13.59 24.70 4.97
C VAL A 328 13.81 24.49 6.47
N ILE A 329 13.79 23.23 6.95
CA ILE A 329 14.11 22.86 8.34
C ILE A 329 15.55 23.29 8.68
N GLU A 330 16.52 23.06 7.79
CA GLU A 330 17.93 23.40 8.00
C GLU A 330 18.22 24.92 7.98
N ASN A 331 17.35 25.71 7.35
CA ASN A 331 17.40 27.16 7.39
C ASN A 331 16.68 27.76 8.61
N MET A 332 15.60 27.13 9.08
CA MET A 332 14.83 27.57 10.25
C MET A 332 15.51 27.18 11.58
N PHE A 333 16.13 26.01 11.62
CA PHE A 333 16.73 25.44 12.83
C PHE A 333 18.24 25.31 12.68
N ARG A 334 18.96 25.36 13.81
CA ARG A 334 20.43 25.26 13.85
C ARG A 334 20.87 23.81 13.63
N THR A 335 20.50 23.18 12.53
CA THR A 335 20.95 21.83 12.19
C THR A 335 22.41 21.84 11.70
N ILE A 336 23.01 20.65 11.61
CA ILE A 336 24.24 20.38 10.86
C ILE A 336 23.83 19.75 9.52
N PRO A 337 23.96 20.46 8.39
CA PRO A 337 23.45 20.01 7.09
C PRO A 337 24.43 19.05 6.36
N GLU A 338 24.98 18.07 7.08
CA GLU A 338 25.99 17.13 6.59
C GLU A 338 25.55 15.68 6.85
N PRO A 339 25.84 14.71 5.97
CA PRO A 339 25.26 13.37 6.07
C PRO A 339 25.56 12.66 7.40
N TYR A 340 26.78 12.77 7.94
CA TYR A 340 27.13 12.16 9.23
C TYR A 340 26.25 12.64 10.41
N ALA A 341 25.58 13.78 10.25
CA ALA A 341 24.70 14.41 11.23
C ALA A 341 23.21 14.31 10.88
N ARG A 342 22.84 13.63 9.78
CA ARG A 342 21.45 13.31 9.40
C ARG A 342 21.22 11.81 9.52
N ILE A 343 20.57 11.38 10.61
CA ILE A 343 20.26 9.96 10.85
C ILE A 343 18.79 9.70 10.50
N GLN A 344 18.51 8.56 9.89
CA GLN A 344 17.17 8.04 9.71
C GLN A 344 16.89 7.00 10.80
N ASP A 345 15.72 7.04 11.43
CA ASP A 345 15.26 5.90 12.24
C ASP A 345 13.76 5.68 12.10
N GLY A 346 13.31 4.48 12.46
CA GLY A 346 11.90 4.14 12.31
C GLY A 346 11.59 2.70 12.67
N ALA A 347 10.29 2.44 12.74
CA ALA A 347 9.70 1.16 13.12
C ALA A 347 8.61 0.76 12.11
N SER A 348 8.44 -0.54 11.82
CA SER A 348 7.42 -1.04 10.88
C SER A 348 7.53 -0.40 9.48
N THR A 349 6.44 0.12 8.91
CA THR A 349 6.43 0.98 7.72
C THR A 349 7.53 2.05 7.79
N GLY A 350 7.60 2.82 8.88
CA GLY A 350 8.64 3.82 9.11
C GLY A 350 10.06 3.24 9.15
N GLY A 351 10.23 1.98 9.58
CA GLY A 351 11.49 1.26 9.51
C GLY A 351 11.96 1.09 8.06
N TRP A 352 11.04 0.69 7.16
CA TRP A 352 11.31 0.62 5.72
C TRP A 352 11.63 2.00 5.13
N ILE A 353 10.88 3.05 5.50
CA ILE A 353 11.15 4.43 5.06
C ILE A 353 12.58 4.87 5.44
N ALA A 354 12.99 4.57 6.68
CA ALA A 354 14.30 4.95 7.21
C ALA A 354 15.46 4.30 6.45
N ILE A 355 15.38 2.99 6.18
CA ILE A 355 16.41 2.27 5.40
C ILE A 355 16.34 2.61 3.91
N ALA A 356 15.15 2.74 3.32
CA ALA A 356 14.98 3.13 1.92
C ALA A 356 15.57 4.54 1.66
N ASN A 357 15.38 5.49 2.57
CA ASN A 357 15.97 6.83 2.43
C ASN A 357 17.50 6.80 2.47
N VAL A 358 18.15 5.95 3.27
CA VAL A 358 19.63 5.83 3.23
C VAL A 358 20.12 5.09 1.98
N ILE A 359 19.37 4.09 1.49
CA ILE A 359 19.69 3.36 0.26
C ILE A 359 19.53 4.23 -0.99
N PHE A 360 18.48 5.05 -1.05
CA PHE A 360 18.21 5.95 -2.17
C PHE A 360 18.93 7.30 -2.06
N ARG A 361 19.21 7.79 -0.84
CA ARG A 361 19.95 9.04 -0.61
C ARG A 361 21.19 8.85 0.28
N PRO A 362 22.17 8.00 -0.12
CA PRO A 362 23.44 7.87 0.60
C PRO A 362 24.30 9.14 0.51
N ASP A 363 23.99 10.04 -0.41
CA ASP A 363 24.50 11.41 -0.51
C ASP A 363 23.99 12.32 0.62
N LEU A 364 22.79 12.07 1.15
CA LEU A 364 22.09 12.98 2.07
C LEU A 364 22.13 12.52 3.54
N PHE A 365 21.95 11.22 3.80
CA PHE A 365 21.78 10.64 5.15
C PHE A 365 22.93 9.73 5.57
N GLY A 366 23.39 9.84 6.81
CA GLY A 366 24.57 9.14 7.33
C GLY A 366 24.36 7.66 7.59
N ALA A 367 23.31 7.29 8.32
CA ALA A 367 22.97 5.92 8.68
C ALA A 367 21.47 5.78 8.95
N CYS A 368 20.97 4.54 8.90
CA CYS A 368 19.61 4.19 9.33
C CYS A 368 19.62 3.22 10.51
N PHE A 369 18.70 3.43 11.46
CA PHE A 369 18.37 2.48 12.53
C PHE A 369 16.92 2.00 12.32
N SER A 370 16.80 0.88 11.60
CA SER A 370 15.54 0.33 11.10
C SER A 370 15.06 -0.82 11.99
N SER A 371 13.90 -0.67 12.63
CA SER A 371 13.32 -1.67 13.54
C SER A 371 12.12 -2.37 12.91
N PHE A 372 12.17 -3.71 12.87
CA PHE A 372 11.14 -4.62 12.33
C PHE A 372 10.44 -4.05 11.08
N PRO A 373 11.20 -3.70 10.04
CA PRO A 373 10.68 -2.94 8.90
C PRO A 373 9.77 -3.77 8.02
N ASP A 374 8.92 -3.09 7.26
CA ASP A 374 8.23 -3.69 6.10
C ASP A 374 9.20 -4.43 5.16
N PRO A 375 8.70 -5.36 4.31
CA PRO A 375 9.56 -6.34 3.65
C PRO A 375 10.69 -5.71 2.80
N LEU A 376 11.94 -5.96 3.19
CA LEU A 376 13.15 -5.42 2.55
C LEU A 376 13.55 -6.18 1.27
N ASP A 377 13.07 -7.42 1.11
CA ASP A 377 13.33 -8.29 -0.04
C ASP A 377 12.09 -9.15 -0.34
N PHE A 378 11.61 -9.15 -1.59
CA PHE A 378 10.35 -9.80 -1.96
C PHE A 378 10.50 -11.28 -2.37
N HIS A 379 11.66 -11.90 -2.12
CA HIS A 379 11.71 -13.36 -1.94
C HIS A 379 10.87 -13.77 -0.70
N ARG A 380 10.58 -12.83 0.22
CA ARG A 380 9.63 -12.95 1.34
C ARG A 380 8.91 -11.63 1.62
N HIS A 381 7.81 -11.39 0.92
CA HIS A 381 6.86 -10.31 1.23
C HIS A 381 5.85 -10.85 2.25
N GLN A 382 6.17 -10.69 3.54
CA GLN A 382 5.61 -11.53 4.62
C GLN A 382 5.78 -13.04 4.29
N ASP A 383 4.83 -13.89 4.66
CA ASP A 383 4.75 -15.32 4.28
C ASP A 383 4.47 -15.56 2.78
N ILE A 384 4.59 -14.55 1.89
CA ILE A 384 4.54 -14.73 0.43
C ILE A 384 5.94 -14.78 -0.19
N PRO A 385 6.38 -15.93 -0.72
CA PRO A 385 7.48 -16.00 -1.68
C PRO A 385 7.06 -15.39 -3.03
N LEU A 386 7.03 -14.06 -3.13
CA LEU A 386 6.34 -13.32 -4.20
C LEU A 386 6.90 -13.62 -5.60
N TYR A 387 8.21 -13.85 -5.72
CA TYR A 387 8.87 -14.18 -7.00
C TYR A 387 8.65 -15.62 -7.50
N THR A 388 8.09 -16.52 -6.69
CA THR A 388 7.99 -17.96 -7.02
C THR A 388 6.61 -18.55 -6.80
N SER A 389 5.79 -17.96 -5.94
CA SER A 389 4.44 -18.42 -5.64
C SER A 389 3.47 -18.09 -6.76
N LYS A 390 2.53 -19.01 -7.02
CA LYS A 390 1.40 -18.76 -7.96
C LYS A 390 0.20 -18.09 -7.29
N ASN A 391 0.14 -18.15 -5.96
CA ASN A 391 -0.96 -17.62 -5.18
C ASN A 391 -0.44 -16.97 -3.89
N ALA A 392 -0.98 -15.79 -3.56
CA ALA A 392 -0.67 -14.98 -2.39
C ALA A 392 -1.35 -15.47 -1.11
N TYR A 393 -2.42 -16.27 -1.22
CA TYR A 393 -3.27 -16.67 -0.10
C TYR A 393 -3.05 -18.11 0.33
N TYR A 394 -2.60 -18.97 -0.59
CA TYR A 394 -2.41 -20.40 -0.37
C TYR A 394 -0.99 -20.84 -0.73
N ARG A 395 -0.49 -21.84 -0.01
CA ARG A 395 0.70 -22.62 -0.39
C ARG A 395 0.33 -23.68 -1.42
N ASP A 396 1.32 -24.32 -2.04
CA ASP A 396 1.11 -25.35 -3.06
C ASP A 396 0.36 -26.59 -2.54
N ASP A 397 0.34 -26.81 -1.22
CA ASP A 397 -0.44 -27.87 -0.54
C ASP A 397 -1.88 -27.47 -0.20
N GLY A 398 -2.29 -26.24 -0.53
CA GLY A 398 -3.61 -25.67 -0.23
C GLY A 398 -3.75 -25.08 1.18
N THR A 399 -2.71 -25.08 2.01
CA THR A 399 -2.76 -24.41 3.32
C THR A 399 -2.80 -22.89 3.16
N ALA A 400 -3.62 -22.21 3.96
CA ALA A 400 -3.68 -20.76 3.96
C ALA A 400 -2.39 -20.14 4.52
N ARG A 401 -1.99 -19.01 3.94
CA ARG A 401 -0.88 -18.17 4.40
C ARG A 401 -1.35 -17.21 5.49
N GLY A 402 -0.55 -17.11 6.55
CA GLY A 402 -0.81 -16.18 7.64
C GLY A 402 -0.35 -14.77 7.28
N SER A 403 -1.02 -13.76 7.81
CA SER A 403 -0.55 -12.37 7.75
C SER A 403 -0.36 -11.77 9.14
N ILE A 404 -1.22 -12.13 10.09
CA ILE A 404 -1.09 -11.76 11.50
C ILE A 404 -1.01 -13.04 12.34
N ARG A 405 -0.03 -13.12 13.24
CA ARG A 405 0.16 -14.25 14.17
C ARG A 405 0.50 -13.81 15.58
N GLU A 406 0.21 -14.68 16.54
CA GLU A 406 0.74 -14.63 17.91
C GLU A 406 1.40 -15.96 18.29
N PHE A 407 2.11 -15.99 19.42
CA PHE A 407 2.68 -17.21 19.98
C PHE A 407 2.11 -17.49 21.37
N VAL A 408 1.45 -18.63 21.53
CA VAL A 408 0.87 -19.08 22.80
C VAL A 408 1.63 -20.31 23.27
N ASN A 409 2.31 -20.20 24.43
CA ASN A 409 3.18 -21.26 24.96
C ASN A 409 4.21 -21.79 23.94
N GLY A 410 4.80 -20.89 23.13
CA GLY A 410 5.77 -21.23 22.09
C GLY A 410 5.18 -21.88 20.83
N THR A 411 3.85 -21.97 20.73
CA THR A 411 3.16 -22.45 19.52
C THR A 411 2.59 -21.27 18.74
N GLU A 412 2.87 -21.19 17.45
CA GLU A 412 2.29 -20.18 16.55
C GLU A 412 0.77 -20.36 16.43
N LYS A 413 0.04 -19.25 16.47
CA LYS A 413 -1.39 -19.16 16.20
C LYS A 413 -1.62 -18.03 15.20
N ILE A 414 -2.14 -18.38 14.03
CA ILE A 414 -2.59 -17.43 13.01
C ILE A 414 -3.85 -16.73 13.52
N LEU A 415 -3.85 -15.39 13.51
CA LEU A 415 -4.98 -14.53 13.87
C LEU A 415 -5.74 -14.06 12.63
N ALA A 416 -5.02 -13.70 11.57
CA ALA A 416 -5.57 -13.42 10.25
C ALA A 416 -4.72 -14.05 9.14
N THR A 417 -5.39 -14.41 8.05
CA THR A 417 -4.76 -14.83 6.79
C THR A 417 -4.69 -13.67 5.82
N ILE A 418 -3.74 -13.72 4.89
CA ILE A 418 -3.55 -12.71 3.83
C ILE A 418 -4.86 -12.49 3.03
N ALA A 419 -5.64 -13.57 2.81
CA ALA A 419 -6.95 -13.49 2.18
C ALA A 419 -7.95 -12.66 2.98
N GLN A 420 -8.02 -12.87 4.31
CA GLN A 420 -8.97 -12.14 5.17
C GLN A 420 -8.69 -10.65 5.15
N GLU A 421 -7.44 -10.22 5.24
CA GLU A 421 -7.10 -8.79 5.16
C GLU A 421 -7.36 -8.20 3.78
N ASN A 422 -6.92 -8.85 2.70
CA ASN A 422 -7.19 -8.35 1.34
C ASN A 422 -8.70 -8.24 1.05
N HIS A 423 -9.51 -9.16 1.59
CA HIS A 423 -10.98 -9.13 1.47
C HIS A 423 -11.62 -8.08 2.37
N TRP A 424 -11.09 -7.88 3.58
CA TRP A 424 -11.52 -6.82 4.50
C TRP A 424 -11.25 -5.45 3.86
N GLU A 425 -10.03 -5.18 3.38
CA GLU A 425 -9.68 -3.94 2.67
C GLU A 425 -10.56 -3.65 1.45
N LEU A 426 -10.95 -4.68 0.68
CA LEU A 426 -11.86 -4.51 -0.47
C LEU A 426 -13.24 -3.95 -0.10
N SER A 427 -13.62 -3.98 1.18
CA SER A 427 -14.83 -3.32 1.70
C SER A 427 -14.63 -1.85 2.12
N TYR A 428 -13.38 -1.38 2.19
CA TYR A 428 -13.02 0.03 2.46
C TYR A 428 -12.76 0.81 1.18
N GLY A 429 -12.16 0.14 0.17
CA GLY A 429 -11.82 0.74 -1.12
C GLY A 429 -11.45 -0.29 -2.18
N THR A 430 -11.41 0.13 -3.44
CA THR A 430 -11.15 -0.73 -4.62
C THR A 430 -10.32 0.00 -5.66
N SER A 431 -9.56 -0.72 -6.49
CA SER A 431 -8.50 -0.16 -7.36
C SER A 431 -7.32 0.40 -6.55
N SER A 432 -6.84 -0.42 -5.61
CA SER A 432 -5.89 -0.12 -4.55
C SER A 432 -5.94 1.28 -3.93
N ARG A 433 -6.99 1.51 -3.12
CA ARG A 433 -7.25 2.79 -2.42
C ARG A 433 -8.04 2.62 -1.11
N SER A 434 -7.90 1.47 -0.44
CA SER A 434 -8.50 1.22 0.88
C SER A 434 -7.94 2.11 1.99
N ALA A 435 -6.79 2.77 1.75
CA ALA A 435 -5.96 3.44 2.76
C ALA A 435 -5.42 2.50 3.85
N LEU A 436 -5.22 1.21 3.50
CA LEU A 436 -4.73 0.15 4.38
C LEU A 436 -3.50 -0.58 3.77
N GLN A 437 -2.84 -1.41 4.57
CA GLN A 437 -1.46 -1.90 4.34
C GLN A 437 -1.24 -2.59 2.99
N TRP A 438 -2.12 -3.52 2.60
CA TRP A 438 -1.92 -4.31 1.38
C TRP A 438 -2.10 -3.47 0.12
N ASP A 439 -2.97 -2.46 0.14
CA ASP A 439 -3.14 -1.52 -0.97
C ASP A 439 -2.01 -0.49 -1.08
N VAL A 440 -1.46 0.01 0.03
CA VAL A 440 -0.32 0.94 -0.07
C VAL A 440 0.91 0.25 -0.65
N TRP A 441 1.15 -1.03 -0.35
CA TRP A 441 2.23 -1.79 -1.00
C TRP A 441 2.04 -1.88 -2.53
N GLN A 442 0.80 -2.04 -3.03
CA GLN A 442 0.51 -1.94 -4.47
C GLN A 442 0.84 -0.55 -5.03
N ALA A 443 0.52 0.51 -4.29
CA ALA A 443 0.80 1.89 -4.70
C ALA A 443 2.30 2.23 -4.68
N VAL A 444 3.03 1.84 -3.63
CA VAL A 444 4.44 2.21 -3.40
C VAL A 444 5.39 1.37 -4.24
N PHE A 445 5.26 0.05 -4.19
CA PHE A 445 6.20 -0.86 -4.85
C PHE A 445 5.89 -1.02 -6.35
N GLY A 446 4.63 -0.81 -6.74
CA GLY A 446 4.14 -0.99 -8.10
C GLY A 446 4.34 0.18 -9.06
N VAL A 447 3.62 0.06 -10.16
CA VAL A 447 3.49 1.06 -11.24
C VAL A 447 2.02 1.36 -11.48
N GLN A 448 1.68 2.34 -12.30
CA GLN A 448 0.29 2.54 -12.72
C GLN A 448 -0.15 1.42 -13.68
N GLY A 449 -1.37 0.96 -13.49
CA GLY A 449 -2.15 0.20 -14.47
C GLY A 449 -2.79 1.12 -15.51
N TYR A 450 -3.30 0.52 -16.60
CA TYR A 450 -3.96 1.23 -17.68
C TYR A 450 -5.30 1.85 -17.26
N ASN A 451 -5.86 1.42 -16.12
CA ASN A 451 -6.99 2.05 -15.45
C ASN A 451 -6.63 3.32 -14.63
N ASN A 452 -5.36 3.75 -14.62
CA ASN A 452 -4.76 4.89 -13.88
C ASN A 452 -4.52 4.68 -12.37
N TYR A 453 -4.91 3.54 -11.82
CA TYR A 453 -4.68 3.15 -10.41
C TYR A 453 -3.46 2.23 -10.31
N PRO A 454 -3.00 1.83 -9.11
CA PRO A 454 -1.89 0.88 -8.98
C PRO A 454 -2.14 -0.42 -9.77
N LEU A 455 -1.09 -0.92 -10.43
CA LEU A 455 -1.12 -2.22 -11.10
C LEU A 455 -0.96 -3.34 -10.07
N GLU A 456 -2.10 -3.85 -9.60
CA GLU A 456 -2.18 -4.96 -8.66
C GLU A 456 -1.32 -6.17 -9.10
N THR A 457 -0.45 -6.66 -8.20
CA THR A 457 0.41 -7.84 -8.41
C THR A 457 -0.26 -9.18 -8.18
N TRP A 458 -1.44 -9.19 -7.58
CA TRP A 458 -2.31 -10.37 -7.50
C TRP A 458 -3.78 -9.95 -7.59
N ASN A 459 -4.64 -10.92 -7.93
CA ASN A 459 -6.08 -10.75 -7.84
C ASN A 459 -6.49 -10.63 -6.35
N LYS A 460 -6.96 -9.45 -5.88
CA LYS A 460 -7.34 -9.28 -4.47
C LYS A 460 -8.50 -10.20 -4.02
N VAL A 461 -9.27 -10.81 -4.92
CA VAL A 461 -10.33 -11.78 -4.57
C VAL A 461 -9.78 -13.22 -4.50
N THR A 462 -9.00 -13.68 -5.48
CA THR A 462 -8.56 -15.09 -5.59
C THR A 462 -7.14 -15.36 -5.09
N GLY A 463 -6.33 -14.33 -4.91
CA GLY A 463 -4.91 -14.41 -4.58
C GLY A 463 -4.00 -14.84 -5.74
N GLU A 464 -4.51 -15.04 -6.95
CA GLU A 464 -3.68 -15.39 -8.12
C GLU A 464 -2.62 -14.31 -8.36
N ILE A 465 -1.34 -14.68 -8.29
CA ILE A 465 -0.21 -13.77 -8.52
C ILE A 465 0.01 -13.59 -10.02
N TYR A 466 0.28 -12.35 -10.44
CA TYR A 466 0.59 -11.95 -11.81
C TYR A 466 2.10 -11.68 -11.94
N PRO A 467 2.93 -12.63 -12.43
CA PRO A 467 4.39 -12.48 -12.38
C PRO A 467 4.91 -11.27 -13.16
N GLU A 468 4.31 -10.95 -14.30
CA GLU A 468 4.64 -9.73 -15.07
C GLU A 468 4.42 -8.43 -14.29
N ALA A 469 3.46 -8.39 -13.35
CA ALA A 469 3.27 -7.23 -12.47
C ALA A 469 4.31 -7.20 -11.34
N VAL A 470 4.65 -8.36 -10.77
CA VAL A 470 5.67 -8.52 -9.72
C VAL A 470 7.07 -8.09 -10.21
N GLU A 471 7.38 -8.22 -11.50
CA GLU A 471 8.65 -7.72 -12.06
C GLU A 471 8.85 -6.21 -11.85
N TYR A 472 7.79 -5.40 -11.82
CA TYR A 472 7.91 -3.95 -11.57
C TYR A 472 8.31 -3.64 -10.11
N TRP A 473 7.89 -4.48 -9.16
CA TRP A 473 8.19 -4.34 -7.73
C TRP A 473 9.68 -4.48 -7.41
N LYS A 474 10.46 -5.18 -8.26
CA LYS A 474 11.94 -5.32 -8.10
C LYS A 474 12.70 -4.00 -8.01
N SER A 475 12.07 -2.89 -8.40
CA SER A 475 12.63 -1.54 -8.27
C SER A 475 12.54 -0.93 -6.87
N MET A 476 11.69 -1.47 -6.00
CA MET A 476 11.56 -1.11 -4.57
C MET A 476 11.93 -2.24 -3.61
N ASP A 477 12.18 -3.46 -4.11
CA ASP A 477 12.92 -4.49 -3.36
C ASP A 477 14.33 -3.95 -3.07
N LEU A 478 14.62 -3.66 -1.79
CA LEU A 478 15.80 -2.92 -1.38
C LEU A 478 17.08 -3.76 -1.52
N ALA A 479 17.00 -5.08 -1.31
CA ALA A 479 18.12 -5.98 -1.58
C ALA A 479 18.43 -6.05 -3.08
N ASN A 480 17.42 -6.21 -3.93
CA ASN A 480 17.58 -6.20 -5.38
C ASN A 480 18.12 -4.85 -5.87
N TYR A 481 17.64 -3.73 -5.33
CA TYR A 481 18.13 -2.40 -5.65
C TYR A 481 19.62 -2.24 -5.30
N ILE A 482 20.02 -2.64 -4.08
CA ILE A 482 21.43 -2.65 -3.65
C ILE A 482 22.28 -3.52 -4.58
N LEU A 483 21.87 -4.78 -4.81
CA LEU A 483 22.68 -5.75 -5.55
C LEU A 483 22.89 -5.38 -7.02
N THR A 484 21.87 -4.81 -7.67
CA THR A 484 21.93 -4.34 -9.06
C THR A 484 22.73 -3.06 -9.25
N ASN A 485 22.85 -2.22 -8.19
CA ASN A 485 23.57 -0.94 -8.21
C ASN A 485 24.89 -0.96 -7.40
N TRP A 486 25.35 -2.14 -7.00
CA TRP A 486 26.46 -2.33 -6.07
C TRP A 486 27.79 -1.79 -6.61
N ASP A 487 28.15 -2.20 -7.84
CA ASP A 487 29.41 -1.89 -8.54
C ASP A 487 29.17 -1.01 -9.78
N THR A 488 28.10 -0.20 -9.75
CA THR A 488 27.75 0.75 -10.82
C THR A 488 28.23 2.17 -10.46
N ASP A 489 27.89 3.17 -11.28
CA ASP A 489 28.16 4.59 -10.96
C ASP A 489 27.50 5.05 -9.64
N ARG A 490 26.49 4.32 -9.15
CA ARG A 490 25.87 4.52 -7.82
C ARG A 490 26.72 3.98 -6.67
N ASN A 491 27.57 2.99 -6.95
CA ASN A 491 28.54 2.37 -6.03
C ASN A 491 27.96 2.01 -4.66
N LEU A 492 26.73 1.46 -4.61
CA LEU A 492 26.02 1.23 -3.35
C LEU A 492 26.72 0.23 -2.42
N GLY A 493 27.57 -0.64 -2.98
CA GLY A 493 28.37 -1.61 -2.21
C GLY A 493 29.36 -0.96 -1.25
N GLU A 494 30.04 0.11 -1.67
CA GLU A 494 30.91 0.89 -0.78
C GLU A 494 30.18 2.07 -0.13
N ALA A 495 29.21 2.68 -0.83
CA ALA A 495 28.48 3.80 -0.27
C ALA A 495 27.72 3.42 1.01
N LEU A 496 27.10 2.23 1.09
CA LEU A 496 26.27 1.82 2.23
C LEU A 496 27.00 1.01 3.31
N ARG A 497 28.27 0.65 3.09
CA ARG A 497 29.04 -0.22 3.98
C ARG A 497 29.08 0.31 5.42
N GLY A 498 28.54 -0.47 6.36
CA GLY A 498 28.50 -0.13 7.79
C GLY A 498 27.48 0.94 8.20
N ARG A 499 26.62 1.41 7.29
CA ARG A 499 25.63 2.49 7.52
C ARG A 499 24.20 2.00 7.75
N LEU A 500 23.94 0.72 7.50
CA LEU A 500 22.63 0.10 7.68
C LEU A 500 22.61 -0.71 8.98
N PHE A 501 21.70 -0.37 9.89
CA PHE A 501 21.45 -1.07 11.15
C PHE A 501 20.00 -1.57 11.15
N VAL A 502 19.80 -2.88 11.16
CA VAL A 502 18.48 -3.52 11.02
C VAL A 502 18.23 -4.47 12.18
N TYR A 503 17.09 -4.31 12.85
CA TYR A 503 16.63 -5.14 13.96
C TYR A 503 15.29 -5.80 13.61
N VAL A 504 15.07 -7.06 13.99
CA VAL A 504 13.75 -7.71 13.96
C VAL A 504 13.67 -8.84 15.01
N GLY A 505 12.47 -9.26 15.38
CA GLY A 505 12.24 -10.42 16.25
C GLY A 505 11.90 -11.69 15.46
N THR A 506 12.32 -12.88 15.92
CA THR A 506 12.00 -14.15 15.21
C THR A 506 10.51 -14.50 15.23
N TRP A 507 9.73 -13.88 16.12
CA TRP A 507 8.28 -14.07 16.27
C TRP A 507 7.51 -12.83 15.84
N ASP A 508 8.07 -12.04 14.90
CA ASP A 508 7.41 -10.85 14.37
C ASP A 508 5.97 -11.16 13.94
N THR A 509 5.04 -10.35 14.47
CA THR A 509 3.59 -10.49 14.38
C THR A 509 3.09 -10.53 12.94
N TYR A 510 3.81 -9.86 12.03
CA TYR A 510 3.44 -9.66 10.63
C TYR A 510 4.41 -10.37 9.66
N TYR A 511 5.16 -11.37 10.13
CA TYR A 511 6.14 -12.14 9.36
C TYR A 511 7.27 -11.29 8.73
N LEU A 512 7.51 -10.06 9.23
CA LEU A 512 8.49 -9.15 8.63
C LEU A 512 9.94 -9.63 8.79
N ASN A 513 10.18 -10.53 9.75
CA ASN A 513 11.46 -11.21 9.91
C ASN A 513 11.90 -11.97 8.65
N GLU A 514 10.95 -12.53 7.89
CA GLU A 514 11.28 -13.33 6.71
C GLU A 514 11.93 -12.48 5.60
N GLY A 515 11.43 -11.25 5.38
CA GLY A 515 12.02 -10.29 4.44
C GLY A 515 13.39 -9.76 4.89
N VAL A 516 13.56 -9.53 6.20
CA VAL A 516 14.86 -9.13 6.78
C VAL A 516 15.90 -10.26 6.67
N GLU A 517 15.50 -11.52 6.86
CA GLU A 517 16.37 -12.69 6.73
C GLU A 517 16.87 -12.89 5.29
N GLU A 518 15.99 -12.78 4.28
CA GLU A 518 16.39 -12.83 2.87
C GLU A 518 17.27 -11.63 2.48
N PHE A 519 16.94 -10.41 2.91
CA PHE A 519 17.78 -9.22 2.69
C PHE A 519 19.19 -9.43 3.25
N LYS A 520 19.31 -9.83 4.52
CA LYS A 520 20.59 -10.13 5.20
C LYS A 520 21.41 -11.15 4.40
N LYS A 521 20.82 -12.31 4.12
CA LYS A 521 21.41 -13.42 3.37
C LYS A 521 21.96 -12.96 2.01
N ARG A 522 21.22 -12.10 1.31
CA ARG A 522 21.55 -11.65 -0.04
C ARG A 522 22.60 -10.55 -0.07
N VAL A 523 22.58 -9.58 0.85
CA VAL A 523 23.63 -8.54 0.92
C VAL A 523 24.94 -9.10 1.48
N GLU A 524 24.91 -9.98 2.49
CA GLU A 524 26.14 -10.62 3.02
C GLU A 524 26.78 -11.57 2.01
N ALA A 525 26.00 -12.22 1.14
CA ALA A 525 26.53 -13.06 0.07
C ALA A 525 27.35 -12.27 -0.97
N LYS A 526 27.14 -10.94 -1.10
CA LYS A 526 27.91 -10.07 -1.99
C LYS A 526 28.97 -9.24 -1.24
N GLY A 527 28.63 -8.66 -0.08
CA GLY A 527 29.50 -7.74 0.67
C GLY A 527 30.33 -8.35 1.79
N GLY A 528 30.06 -9.61 2.14
CA GLY A 528 30.61 -10.29 3.33
C GLY A 528 29.76 -10.07 4.59
N VAL A 529 29.94 -10.95 5.57
CA VAL A 529 29.32 -10.83 6.90
C VAL A 529 29.75 -9.51 7.55
N GLY A 530 28.80 -8.76 8.10
CA GLY A 530 29.05 -7.44 8.70
C GLY A 530 29.17 -6.29 7.71
N TRP A 531 28.83 -6.48 6.42
CA TRP A 531 28.65 -5.37 5.47
C TRP A 531 27.56 -4.37 5.94
N ALA A 532 26.50 -4.91 6.52
CA ALA A 532 25.46 -4.20 7.27
C ALA A 532 25.29 -4.88 8.64
N ASN A 533 24.72 -4.16 9.61
CA ASN A 533 24.49 -4.67 10.96
C ASN A 533 23.08 -5.25 11.07
N PHE A 534 22.98 -6.50 11.51
CA PHE A 534 21.71 -7.21 11.67
C PHE A 534 21.58 -7.79 13.07
N THR A 535 20.44 -7.53 13.71
CA THR A 535 20.07 -8.13 14.99
C THR A 535 18.73 -8.85 14.83
N ILE A 536 18.75 -10.17 14.94
CA ILE A 536 17.53 -10.99 14.93
C ILE A 536 17.37 -11.54 16.35
N LEU A 537 16.43 -11.00 17.12
CA LEU A 537 16.24 -11.38 18.53
C LEU A 537 15.27 -12.56 18.66
N PRO A 538 15.66 -13.65 19.35
CA PRO A 538 14.76 -14.77 19.62
C PRO A 538 13.49 -14.35 20.36
N GLU A 539 12.36 -14.91 19.94
CA GLU A 539 11.05 -14.86 20.60
C GLU A 539 10.45 -13.46 20.78
N GLN A 540 11.07 -12.42 20.22
CA GLN A 540 10.52 -11.07 20.16
C GLN A 540 9.44 -10.97 19.06
N ILE A 541 8.34 -10.31 19.40
CA ILE A 541 7.25 -9.99 18.47
C ILE A 541 7.38 -8.55 17.95
N HIS A 542 6.46 -8.12 17.10
CA HIS A 542 6.48 -6.78 16.53
C HIS A 542 6.27 -5.68 17.59
N GLY A 543 6.88 -4.51 17.41
CA GLY A 543 6.53 -3.29 18.14
C GLY A 543 6.93 -3.18 19.62
N GLN A 544 7.51 -4.21 20.26
CA GLN A 544 7.73 -4.17 21.72
C GLN A 544 8.79 -3.18 22.21
N THR A 545 9.74 -2.78 21.36
CA THR A 545 10.96 -2.08 21.80
C THR A 545 11.59 -1.18 20.72
N MET A 546 12.51 -0.30 21.13
CA MET A 546 13.41 0.41 20.22
C MET A 546 14.40 -0.56 19.54
N TYR A 547 15.23 -0.04 18.62
CA TYR A 547 16.30 -0.79 17.97
C TYR A 547 17.10 -1.67 18.95
N ASN A 548 17.31 -2.94 18.59
CA ASN A 548 18.01 -3.96 19.39
C ASN A 548 17.40 -4.27 20.78
N ALA A 549 16.12 -3.99 20.99
CA ALA A 549 15.48 -4.10 22.31
C ALA A 549 16.15 -3.23 23.40
N LEU A 550 16.83 -2.16 23.00
CA LEU A 550 17.46 -1.21 23.92
C LEU A 550 16.41 -0.35 24.65
N ASP A 551 16.75 0.10 25.85
CA ASP A 551 16.03 1.22 26.44
C ASP A 551 16.28 2.51 25.62
N PHE A 552 15.30 3.40 25.65
CA PHE A 552 15.27 4.59 24.80
C PHE A 552 16.51 5.49 24.92
N TRP A 553 17.05 5.69 26.14
CA TRP A 553 18.19 6.57 26.34
C TRP A 553 19.51 5.91 25.93
N THR A 554 19.65 4.60 26.17
CA THR A 554 20.78 3.82 25.63
C THR A 554 20.75 3.81 24.10
N TYR A 555 19.57 3.73 23.48
CA TYR A 555 19.41 3.85 22.03
C TYR A 555 19.84 5.24 21.52
N LEU A 556 19.38 6.34 22.12
CA LEU A 556 19.80 7.67 21.69
C LEU A 556 21.30 7.92 21.88
N GLU A 557 21.94 7.41 22.95
CA GLU A 557 23.41 7.52 23.08
C GLU A 557 24.15 6.64 22.06
N LEU A 558 23.60 5.49 21.65
CA LEU A 558 24.15 4.69 20.54
C LEU A 558 24.16 5.50 19.24
N VAL A 559 23.04 6.14 18.89
CA VAL A 559 22.94 6.99 17.69
C VAL A 559 23.85 8.22 17.79
N TYR A 560 23.88 8.87 18.96
CA TYR A 560 24.72 10.05 19.19
C TYR A 560 26.22 9.73 19.18
N ALA A 561 26.61 8.55 19.68
CA ALA A 561 27.97 8.03 19.56
C ALA A 561 28.33 7.73 18.10
N TRP A 562 27.41 7.18 17.29
CA TRP A 562 27.63 6.99 15.86
C TRP A 562 27.90 8.33 15.15
N ILE A 563 27.05 9.34 15.39
CA ILE A 563 27.21 10.69 14.82
C ILE A 563 28.58 11.29 15.18
N ARG A 564 28.97 11.21 16.46
CA ARG A 564 30.25 11.70 16.98
C ARG A 564 31.46 10.97 16.38
N ASP A 565 31.39 9.66 16.23
CA ASP A 565 32.49 8.89 15.67
C ASP A 565 32.65 9.11 14.16
N HIS A 566 31.58 9.47 13.45
CA HIS A 566 31.58 9.74 12.00
C HIS A 566 31.70 11.23 11.62
N ALA A 567 31.79 12.13 12.60
CA ALA A 567 32.07 13.55 12.38
C ALA A 567 33.47 13.76 11.73
N PRO A 568 33.75 14.93 11.12
CA PRO A 568 35.03 15.21 10.46
C PRO A 568 36.28 15.08 11.37
N ASP A 569 36.09 15.28 12.67
CA ASP A 569 37.07 15.13 13.75
C ASP A 569 36.84 13.87 14.62
N GLY A 570 35.88 13.02 14.22
CA GLY A 570 35.52 11.77 14.87
C GLY A 570 36.57 10.65 14.71
N LYS A 571 36.33 9.51 15.37
CA LYS A 571 37.25 8.34 15.33
C LYS A 571 37.30 7.66 13.96
N THR A 572 36.18 7.67 13.25
CA THR A 572 35.95 7.01 11.95
C THR A 572 35.14 7.93 11.03
N PRO A 573 35.68 9.10 10.61
CA PRO A 573 34.91 10.09 9.85
C PRO A 573 34.26 9.50 8.60
N LEU A 574 33.00 9.88 8.33
CA LEU A 574 32.28 9.38 7.17
C LEU A 574 33.01 9.77 5.87
N SER A 575 33.34 8.79 5.04
CA SER A 575 34.10 9.05 3.81
C SER A 575 33.28 9.89 2.83
N LYS A 576 33.87 10.97 2.31
CA LYS A 576 33.28 11.77 1.22
C LYS A 576 33.00 10.96 -0.05
N THR A 577 33.68 9.83 -0.24
CA THR A 577 33.42 8.92 -1.38
C THR A 577 32.15 8.09 -1.20
N ALA A 578 31.62 7.98 0.02
CA ALA A 578 30.38 7.28 0.33
C ALA A 578 29.14 8.20 0.23
N THR A 579 29.33 9.51 0.14
CA THR A 579 28.28 10.54 0.14
C THR A 579 28.30 11.36 -1.16
N VAL A 580 28.59 10.71 -2.30
CA VAL A 580 28.63 11.36 -3.62
C VAL A 580 27.25 11.38 -4.26
N GLU A 581 26.91 12.46 -4.97
CA GLU A 581 25.60 12.66 -5.62
C GLU A 581 25.24 11.55 -6.61
N SER A 582 26.21 10.87 -7.23
CA SER A 582 25.94 9.72 -8.14
C SER A 582 25.27 8.54 -7.43
N GLY A 583 25.39 8.46 -6.09
CA GLY A 583 24.66 7.49 -5.27
C GLY A 583 23.15 7.74 -5.18
N ARG A 584 22.64 8.94 -5.53
CA ARG A 584 21.21 9.32 -5.42
C ARG A 584 20.32 8.47 -6.33
N GLY A 585 19.68 7.47 -5.75
CA GLY A 585 18.65 6.62 -6.35
C GLY A 585 17.26 7.26 -6.40
N ASN A 586 16.27 6.43 -6.76
CA ASN A 586 14.84 6.75 -6.76
C ASN A 586 14.48 8.08 -7.47
N LEU A 587 15.20 8.43 -8.55
CA LEU A 587 15.00 9.68 -9.28
C LEU A 587 13.60 9.73 -9.90
N TRP A 588 12.90 10.87 -9.77
CA TRP A 588 11.52 11.00 -10.27
C TRP A 588 11.37 10.67 -11.76
N ASP A 589 12.31 11.11 -12.60
CA ASP A 589 12.31 10.80 -14.03
C ASP A 589 12.41 9.29 -14.30
N GLU A 590 13.26 8.55 -13.57
CA GLU A 590 13.36 7.08 -13.68
C GLU A 590 12.05 6.40 -13.24
N VAL A 591 11.43 6.90 -12.17
CA VAL A 591 10.18 6.38 -11.60
C VAL A 591 9.02 6.57 -12.57
N ILE A 592 8.82 7.78 -13.09
CA ILE A 592 7.69 8.09 -13.98
C ILE A 592 7.90 7.51 -15.39
N GLN A 593 9.13 7.43 -15.89
CA GLN A 593 9.44 6.75 -17.15
C GLN A 593 9.14 5.24 -17.07
N ARG A 594 9.46 4.59 -15.95
CA ARG A 594 9.20 3.16 -15.73
C ARG A 594 7.71 2.88 -15.47
N GLY A 595 7.05 3.75 -14.71
CA GLY A 595 5.78 3.41 -14.06
C GLY A 595 4.59 4.33 -14.27
N GLY A 596 4.77 5.52 -14.86
CA GLY A 596 3.71 6.50 -15.06
C GLY A 596 2.75 6.17 -16.19
N ARG A 597 1.78 7.06 -16.45
CA ARG A 597 0.73 6.88 -17.46
C ARG A 597 1.25 6.49 -18.84
N GLN A 598 2.36 7.09 -19.30
CA GLN A 598 2.92 6.78 -20.62
C GLN A 598 3.48 5.35 -20.69
N ALA A 599 4.10 4.86 -19.63
CA ALA A 599 4.53 3.46 -19.53
C ALA A 599 3.31 2.52 -19.56
N ALA A 600 2.25 2.85 -18.81
CA ALA A 600 1.01 2.06 -18.80
C ALA A 600 0.36 1.97 -20.19
N VAL A 601 0.34 3.06 -20.96
CA VAL A 601 -0.11 3.07 -22.36
C VAL A 601 0.81 2.23 -23.26
N ALA A 602 2.14 2.37 -23.14
CA ALA A 602 3.11 1.69 -24.00
C ALA A 602 3.12 0.16 -23.85
N ARG A 603 2.72 -0.36 -22.68
CA ARG A 603 2.52 -1.81 -22.47
C ARG A 603 1.38 -2.37 -23.33
N GLN A 604 0.32 -1.59 -23.56
CA GLN A 604 -0.84 -2.02 -24.33
C GLN A 604 -0.53 -2.19 -25.82
N ALA A 605 -1.28 -3.06 -26.49
CA ALA A 605 -1.34 -3.16 -27.94
C ALA A 605 -2.69 -3.73 -28.40
N ALA A 606 -3.20 -3.24 -29.53
CA ALA A 606 -4.34 -3.86 -30.22
C ALA A 606 -3.95 -5.23 -30.83
N PRO A 607 -4.90 -6.15 -31.05
CA PRO A 607 -4.66 -7.37 -31.82
C PRO A 607 -4.26 -7.03 -33.26
N VAL A 608 -3.49 -7.91 -33.92
CA VAL A 608 -3.00 -7.70 -35.30
C VAL A 608 -3.14 -8.97 -36.12
N LEU A 609 -3.78 -8.87 -37.29
CA LEU A 609 -3.89 -9.93 -38.29
C LEU A 609 -2.70 -9.95 -39.25
N GLN A 610 -2.17 -11.14 -39.50
CA GLN A 610 -1.15 -11.42 -40.52
C GLN A 610 -1.61 -12.59 -41.39
N GLN A 611 -1.43 -12.50 -42.71
CA GLN A 611 -1.82 -13.56 -43.64
C GLN A 611 -0.64 -14.46 -43.96
N ASN A 612 -0.83 -15.77 -43.80
CA ASN A 612 0.12 -16.80 -44.19
C ASN A 612 -0.59 -17.82 -45.10
N GLY A 613 -0.52 -17.59 -46.42
CA GLY A 613 -1.24 -18.40 -47.41
C GLY A 613 -2.76 -18.30 -47.27
N THR A 614 -3.41 -19.41 -46.95
CA THR A 614 -4.86 -19.50 -46.71
C THR A 614 -5.26 -19.31 -45.25
N MET A 615 -4.29 -19.08 -44.35
CA MET A 615 -4.50 -18.85 -42.94
C MET A 615 -4.35 -17.36 -42.62
N VAL A 616 -5.26 -16.83 -41.81
CA VAL A 616 -5.13 -15.53 -41.17
C VAL A 616 -4.81 -15.80 -39.71
N GLU A 617 -3.59 -15.50 -39.30
CA GLU A 617 -3.13 -15.60 -37.91
C GLU A 617 -3.32 -14.24 -37.23
N ALA A 618 -3.66 -14.24 -35.94
CA ALA A 618 -3.89 -13.02 -35.18
C ALA A 618 -3.14 -13.05 -33.86
N SER A 619 -2.43 -11.97 -33.50
CA SER A 619 -2.09 -11.74 -32.09
C SER A 619 -3.34 -11.28 -31.33
N VAL A 620 -3.48 -11.66 -30.06
CA VAL A 620 -4.58 -11.18 -29.20
C VAL A 620 -4.37 -9.76 -28.65
N GLY A 621 -3.31 -9.07 -29.08
CA GLY A 621 -2.84 -7.80 -28.54
C GLY A 621 -1.95 -7.96 -27.31
N ARG A 622 -1.70 -6.85 -26.61
CA ARG A 622 -1.06 -6.83 -25.29
C ARG A 622 -1.95 -6.07 -24.32
N TRP A 623 -2.06 -6.60 -23.12
CA TRP A 623 -2.94 -6.13 -22.05
C TRP A 623 -2.13 -6.02 -20.76
N ASP A 624 -2.64 -5.32 -19.74
CA ASP A 624 -1.97 -5.38 -18.44
C ASP A 624 -2.07 -6.80 -17.84
N PRO A 625 -1.11 -7.20 -16.99
CA PRO A 625 -1.12 -8.50 -16.33
C PRO A 625 -2.43 -8.76 -15.57
N GLY A 626 -2.96 -9.98 -15.69
CA GLY A 626 -4.20 -10.40 -15.03
C GLY A 626 -5.50 -9.99 -15.73
N VAL A 627 -5.44 -9.51 -16.97
CA VAL A 627 -6.63 -9.33 -17.82
C VAL A 627 -7.01 -10.67 -18.46
N GLU A 628 -8.23 -11.13 -18.19
CA GLU A 628 -8.87 -12.26 -18.88
C GLU A 628 -9.32 -11.83 -20.28
N LEU A 629 -9.10 -12.68 -21.30
CA LEU A 629 -9.33 -12.34 -22.70
C LEU A 629 -10.31 -13.31 -23.38
N GLU A 630 -11.28 -12.74 -24.09
CA GLU A 630 -12.18 -13.46 -24.98
C GLU A 630 -12.06 -12.91 -26.39
N ALA A 631 -11.84 -13.77 -27.38
CA ALA A 631 -11.67 -13.39 -28.78
C ALA A 631 -12.87 -13.85 -29.63
N GLN A 632 -13.23 -13.06 -30.65
CA GLN A 632 -14.29 -13.41 -31.59
C GLN A 632 -13.95 -12.93 -33.01
N TRP A 633 -14.16 -13.80 -34.00
CA TRP A 633 -13.92 -13.50 -35.41
C TRP A 633 -15.11 -12.79 -36.05
N TYR A 634 -14.84 -11.76 -36.83
CA TYR A 634 -15.83 -11.00 -37.59
C TYR A 634 -15.47 -10.98 -39.09
N GLY A 635 -16.49 -11.03 -39.94
CA GLY A 635 -16.37 -10.91 -41.38
C GLY A 635 -17.48 -10.04 -41.96
N ASP A 636 -17.10 -9.05 -42.77
CA ASP A 636 -17.99 -7.99 -43.27
C ASP A 636 -18.88 -7.37 -42.16
N GLY A 637 -18.29 -7.16 -40.97
CA GLY A 637 -18.95 -6.59 -39.78
C GLY A 637 -19.88 -7.54 -39.01
N ARG A 638 -20.00 -8.81 -39.41
CA ARG A 638 -20.84 -9.82 -38.74
C ARG A 638 -19.98 -10.86 -38.03
N SER A 639 -20.43 -11.35 -36.87
CA SER A 639 -19.75 -12.43 -36.17
C SER A 639 -19.73 -13.71 -37.03
N LEU A 640 -18.59 -14.41 -37.03
CA LEU A 640 -18.36 -15.66 -37.76
C LEU A 640 -18.42 -16.91 -36.86
N GLY A 641 -18.68 -16.74 -35.57
CA GLY A 641 -18.76 -17.83 -34.58
C GLY A 641 -18.85 -17.29 -33.16
N GLU A 642 -19.05 -18.17 -32.18
CA GLU A 642 -19.05 -17.77 -30.77
C GLU A 642 -17.70 -17.16 -30.33
N ALA A 643 -17.74 -16.37 -29.26
CA ALA A 643 -16.52 -15.94 -28.58
C ALA A 643 -15.81 -17.14 -27.93
N PHE A 644 -14.49 -17.08 -27.83
CA PHE A 644 -13.66 -18.13 -27.23
C PHE A 644 -12.55 -17.52 -26.38
N SER A 645 -12.28 -18.12 -25.22
CA SER A 645 -11.24 -17.67 -24.31
C SER A 645 -9.85 -17.82 -24.94
N VAL A 646 -8.99 -16.83 -24.71
CA VAL A 646 -7.57 -16.81 -25.12
C VAL A 646 -6.71 -16.28 -23.99
N LYS A 647 -5.40 -16.43 -24.10
CA LYS A 647 -4.39 -15.89 -23.18
C LYS A 647 -3.49 -14.89 -23.88
N GLN A 648 -2.90 -13.97 -23.13
CA GLN A 648 -1.84 -13.09 -23.64
C GLN A 648 -0.72 -13.94 -24.26
N GLY A 649 -0.36 -13.64 -25.51
CA GLY A 649 0.62 -14.39 -26.29
C GLY A 649 0.03 -15.49 -27.19
N ASP A 650 -1.27 -15.81 -27.08
CA ASP A 650 -1.91 -16.75 -28.01
C ASP A 650 -1.97 -16.17 -29.44
N SER A 651 -1.90 -17.08 -30.42
CA SER A 651 -2.04 -16.78 -31.85
C SER A 651 -3.23 -17.54 -32.47
N PRO A 652 -4.49 -17.15 -32.19
CA PRO A 652 -5.65 -17.74 -32.86
C PRO A 652 -5.61 -17.51 -34.37
N PHE A 653 -6.16 -18.47 -35.13
CA PHE A 653 -6.19 -18.42 -36.59
C PHE A 653 -7.59 -18.58 -37.16
N PHE A 654 -7.80 -18.01 -38.35
CA PHE A 654 -8.98 -18.19 -39.19
C PHE A 654 -8.57 -18.74 -40.55
N LYS A 655 -9.31 -19.72 -41.07
CA LYS A 655 -9.02 -20.33 -42.37
C LYS A 655 -9.91 -19.75 -43.46
N LEU A 656 -9.29 -19.21 -44.51
CA LEU A 656 -9.99 -18.72 -45.70
C LEU A 656 -10.55 -19.90 -46.50
N ASN A 657 -11.88 -20.01 -46.57
CA ASN A 657 -12.56 -21.04 -47.36
C ASN A 657 -12.66 -20.62 -48.84
N SER A 658 -12.18 -21.47 -49.74
CA SER A 658 -12.17 -21.24 -51.18
C SER A 658 -13.56 -21.30 -51.86
N SER A 659 -14.58 -21.84 -51.18
CA SER A 659 -15.87 -22.18 -51.81
C SER A 659 -17.08 -22.09 -50.85
N GLY A 660 -17.65 -20.89 -50.64
CA GLY A 660 -19.01 -20.79 -50.09
C GLY A 660 -19.41 -19.44 -49.46
N SER A 661 -18.56 -18.86 -48.61
CA SER A 661 -18.89 -17.67 -47.81
C SER A 661 -17.74 -16.66 -47.84
N ARG A 662 -17.67 -15.89 -48.93
CA ARG A 662 -16.64 -14.86 -49.14
C ARG A 662 -16.95 -13.59 -48.34
N CYS A 663 -16.64 -13.59 -47.05
CA CYS A 663 -16.43 -12.36 -46.31
C CYS A 663 -15.28 -11.59 -46.97
N ARG A 664 -15.52 -10.37 -47.45
CA ARG A 664 -14.52 -9.55 -48.15
C ARG A 664 -13.46 -9.01 -47.19
N GLN A 665 -13.88 -8.78 -45.95
CA GLN A 665 -13.08 -8.31 -44.83
C GLN A 665 -13.13 -9.34 -43.70
N ILE A 666 -12.02 -9.51 -43.00
CA ILE A 666 -11.91 -10.24 -41.73
C ILE A 666 -11.27 -9.34 -40.68
N GLN A 667 -11.74 -9.47 -39.44
CA GLN A 667 -11.24 -8.78 -38.26
C GLN A 667 -11.32 -9.73 -37.06
N LEU A 668 -10.37 -9.62 -36.12
CA LEU A 668 -10.51 -10.20 -34.78
C LEU A 668 -10.91 -9.08 -33.81
N ARG A 669 -11.87 -9.37 -32.94
CA ARG A 669 -12.14 -8.55 -31.74
C ARG A 669 -11.70 -9.32 -30.51
N VAL A 670 -11.03 -8.65 -29.58
CA VAL A 670 -10.61 -9.23 -28.30
C VAL A 670 -11.15 -8.34 -27.18
N THR A 671 -11.98 -8.92 -26.33
CA THR A 671 -12.55 -8.27 -25.14
C THR A 671 -11.72 -8.64 -23.93
N GLY A 672 -11.22 -7.63 -23.21
CA GLY A 672 -10.48 -7.78 -21.96
C GLY A 672 -11.33 -7.48 -20.73
N ARG A 673 -11.19 -8.31 -19.69
CA ARG A 673 -11.86 -8.19 -18.39
C ARG A 673 -10.84 -8.27 -17.26
N LYS A 674 -10.86 -7.32 -16.32
CA LYS A 674 -10.11 -7.38 -15.05
C LYS A 674 -10.88 -6.65 -13.95
N ILE A 675 -10.76 -7.11 -12.72
CA ILE A 675 -11.32 -6.46 -11.52
C ILE A 675 -10.80 -5.01 -11.45
N GLY A 676 -11.67 -4.04 -11.17
CA GLY A 676 -11.35 -2.60 -11.15
C GLY A 676 -11.22 -1.91 -12.53
N TYR A 677 -11.12 -2.67 -13.62
CA TYR A 677 -10.99 -2.14 -14.99
C TYR A 677 -12.37 -1.95 -15.62
N VAL A 678 -12.44 -1.13 -16.66
CA VAL A 678 -13.59 -1.09 -17.58
C VAL A 678 -13.39 -2.19 -18.62
N GLU A 679 -14.45 -2.95 -18.92
CA GLU A 679 -14.45 -3.90 -20.04
C GLU A 679 -14.15 -3.18 -21.35
N GLU A 680 -13.14 -3.65 -22.09
CA GLU A 680 -12.67 -3.03 -23.31
C GLU A 680 -12.58 -4.07 -24.43
N THR A 681 -13.24 -3.84 -25.57
CA THR A 681 -13.03 -4.62 -26.80
C THR A 681 -12.07 -3.88 -27.72
N ARG A 682 -10.91 -4.48 -28.01
CA ARG A 682 -9.96 -3.99 -29.01
C ARG A 682 -10.16 -4.74 -30.32
N GLU A 683 -10.26 -4.00 -31.42
CA GLU A 683 -10.34 -4.57 -32.76
C GLU A 683 -8.97 -4.66 -33.42
N SER A 684 -8.79 -5.64 -34.31
CA SER A 684 -7.59 -5.75 -35.14
C SER A 684 -7.64 -4.81 -36.34
N ASN A 685 -6.51 -4.69 -37.05
CA ASN A 685 -6.54 -4.25 -38.44
C ASN A 685 -7.51 -5.12 -39.24
N VAL A 686 -8.22 -4.50 -40.19
CA VAL A 686 -9.10 -5.19 -41.14
C VAL A 686 -8.26 -5.78 -42.26
N MET A 687 -8.43 -7.08 -42.50
CA MET A 687 -7.76 -7.80 -43.59
C MET A 687 -8.73 -8.05 -44.74
N PHE A 688 -8.33 -7.69 -45.96
CA PHE A 688 -9.11 -7.98 -47.16
C PHE A 688 -8.72 -9.35 -47.73
N THR A 689 -9.69 -10.22 -47.94
CA THR A 689 -9.46 -11.68 -48.14
C THR A 689 -9.11 -12.10 -49.58
N GLY A 690 -9.26 -11.18 -50.55
CA GLY A 690 -9.11 -11.48 -51.98
C GLY A 690 -10.35 -12.16 -52.57
N GLY A 691 -10.75 -11.72 -53.77
CA GLY A 691 -11.83 -12.33 -54.57
C GLY A 691 -11.31 -13.35 -55.58
#